data_AF-A0AAV9ZQG0-F1
#
_entry.id   AF-A0AAV9ZQG0-F1
#
_cell.length_a   1.000
_cell.length_b   1.000
_cell.length_c   1.000
_cell.angle_alpha   90.00
_cell.angle_beta   90.00
_cell.angle_gamma   90.00
#
_symmetry.space_group_name_H-M   'P 1'
#
loop_
_entity.id
_entity.type
_entity.pdbx_description
1 polymer ?
#
loop_
_entity_poly.entity_id
_entity_poly.type
_entity_poly.pdbx_seq_one_letter_code
_entity_poly.pdbx_strand_id
1 'polypeptide(L)'
;MPKTPKKPTSKPKTPYTITKGHKRGLLAQSGKATLENIVALQQHGLKANGKAFNTTKKYDESVAAGRRWLEDDLEEDVDQIAPDAAEFQSEPDGESSFKFDDPAYKRAFDAIPNVHSPEMVSLYLVYKIYGQGRKIGTADTIHAAFKHMWKMSDGDKYRGKWNFNATTAAWEGNPVDSAKVQDTMVAIKNKCGKDGGDRKHSLAMSEEFMSQMFAWSEEQCPASKYAEKSTTVEEQNLKTKHLAFKCFASTSWIIWSRCFELIKLQRKHLTFGLEDSKAFNTPYFELQLTNRKGWQKRVNRSQKEADLRSGKFKICAQPDLPACDSFKWMTRWVKYLEEDIYRRPLDPQDYIFPATGANGIVQTGEHISHDDVQKWITEFASGAGLPRANGTFSTHCFRRGGAQYRFMFAPVGRRWTLRQVRWWGGWAEGEHRDTLIKYLLDELNTYEDDYSGMLLPTQPDTDKTFLGEASSTAPATTENITMLHQSLSADIRALSNGFDKLLHILPVRSGAYYNMPINNSMPISVQTQALPVPGAFGWVQPHIPIPQPSLASHPHHPPISNSSNVPHSVIFTHKGTHKGRPLPDSGLIVPDVPVTLPSGMKSKRSESWIIIVRHWEEGDATHGLTTPLKDWPKEWLTGANKPLAMKHTHRRIVATEFIDQYKRDKKAFLAAYPEANQGASALLKAINKARLARGDLVTRK
;
A
#
# COMPACT_ATOMS: atom_id res chain seq x y z
N MET A 1 -6.10 59.78 -17.39
CA MET A 1 -6.87 59.83 -16.12
C MET A 1 -6.23 58.90 -15.08
N PRO A 2 -6.31 59.23 -13.79
CA PRO A 2 -5.15 59.25 -12.90
C PRO A 2 -4.88 57.95 -12.13
N LYS A 3 -3.61 57.80 -11.76
CA LYS A 3 -3.08 56.82 -10.79
C LYS A 3 -3.74 57.03 -9.42
N THR A 4 -4.34 55.97 -8.88
CA THR A 4 -4.72 55.89 -7.45
C THR A 4 -3.68 55.10 -6.65
N PRO A 5 -3.45 55.44 -5.36
CA PRO A 5 -2.24 55.06 -4.63
C PRO A 5 -2.38 53.73 -3.87
N LYS A 6 -1.25 53.03 -3.76
CA LYS A 6 -1.05 51.84 -2.92
C LYS A 6 -1.34 52.16 -1.44
N LYS A 7 -2.26 51.41 -0.83
CA LYS A 7 -2.43 51.35 0.64
C LYS A 7 -1.40 50.35 1.23
N PRO A 8 -0.66 50.70 2.29
CA PRO A 8 0.30 49.81 2.93
C PRO A 8 -0.40 48.82 3.86
N THR A 9 0.08 47.58 3.84
CA THR A 9 -0.32 46.47 4.71
C THR A 9 0.42 46.57 6.05
N SER A 10 -0.28 46.93 7.13
CA SER A 10 0.23 46.81 8.49
C SER A 10 -0.21 45.48 9.12
N LYS A 11 0.74 44.55 9.23
CA LYS A 11 0.62 43.39 10.12
C LYS A 11 0.82 43.86 11.57
N PRO A 12 -0.04 43.50 12.54
CA PRO A 12 0.24 43.77 13.95
C PRO A 12 1.39 42.88 14.42
N LYS A 13 2.47 43.53 14.87
CA LYS A 13 3.61 42.92 15.54
C LYS A 13 3.21 42.56 16.96
N THR A 14 3.39 41.29 17.33
CA THR A 14 3.35 40.81 18.71
C THR A 14 4.53 41.38 19.52
N PRO A 15 4.31 41.94 20.71
CA PRO A 15 5.38 42.24 21.66
C PRO A 15 5.48 41.10 22.68
N TYR A 16 6.53 40.29 22.59
CA TYR A 16 6.98 39.48 23.73
C TYR A 16 8.48 39.65 23.88
N THR A 17 8.85 40.65 24.67
CA THR A 17 10.16 40.80 25.28
C THR A 17 10.19 39.89 26.50
N ILE A 18 11.04 38.86 26.48
CA ILE A 18 11.30 38.01 27.66
C ILE A 18 12.33 38.73 28.53
N THR A 19 11.88 39.31 29.64
CA THR A 19 12.76 39.66 30.75
C THR A 19 12.92 38.45 31.66
N LYS A 20 14.15 37.94 31.75
CA LYS A 20 14.58 36.96 32.77
C LYS A 20 14.48 37.64 34.13
N GLY A 21 13.74 37.05 35.07
CA GLY A 21 13.65 37.55 36.43
C GLY A 21 12.88 36.61 37.35
N HIS A 22 13.63 35.80 38.08
CA HIS A 22 13.34 35.25 39.41
C HIS A 22 11.90 34.91 39.78
N LYS A 23 11.63 33.61 39.94
CA LYS A 23 10.93 33.05 41.11
C LYS A 23 11.30 31.56 41.26
N ARG A 24 12.52 31.34 41.79
CA ARG A 24 12.85 30.14 42.55
C ARG A 24 12.34 30.39 43.97
N GLY A 25 11.44 29.54 44.45
CA GLY A 25 10.96 29.56 45.83
C GLY A 25 9.53 29.03 45.91
N LEU A 26 9.32 28.02 46.75
CA LEU A 26 8.16 27.10 46.87
C LEU A 26 8.22 25.99 45.80
N LEU A 27 8.74 24.78 46.03
CA LEU A 27 8.78 23.98 47.25
C LEU A 27 10.06 23.13 47.29
N ALA A 28 10.96 23.49 48.19
CA ALA A 28 11.82 22.54 48.87
C ALA A 28 11.36 22.54 50.33
N GLN A 29 10.34 21.75 50.63
CA GLN A 29 10.08 21.31 51.99
C GLN A 29 9.83 19.81 51.95
N SER A 30 10.74 19.10 52.60
CA SER A 30 10.61 17.76 53.10
C SER A 30 9.32 17.64 53.92
N GLY A 31 8.25 17.20 53.27
CA GLY A 31 7.05 16.69 53.90
C GLY A 31 6.60 15.50 53.09
N LYS A 32 6.26 14.38 53.75
CA LYS A 32 5.65 13.22 53.08
C LYS A 32 4.55 13.73 52.17
N ALA A 33 4.69 13.55 50.86
CA ALA A 33 3.63 13.88 49.92
C ALA A 33 2.40 13.08 50.35
N THR A 34 1.37 13.77 50.84
CA THR A 34 0.13 13.13 51.28
C THR A 34 -0.47 12.38 50.08
N LEU A 35 -1.17 11.27 50.35
CA LEU A 35 -1.84 10.50 49.31
C LEU A 35 -2.75 11.40 48.44
N GLU A 36 -3.36 12.41 49.06
CA GLU A 36 -4.15 13.45 48.40
C GLU A 36 -3.37 14.24 47.34
N ASN A 37 -2.11 14.62 47.63
CA ASN A 37 -1.26 15.34 46.67
C ASN A 37 -0.85 14.44 45.49
N ILE A 38 -0.65 13.14 45.73
CA ILE A 38 -0.33 12.16 44.68
C ILE A 38 -1.57 11.88 43.82
N VAL A 39 -2.75 11.75 44.42
CA VAL A 39 -4.03 11.60 43.70
C VAL A 39 -4.34 12.85 42.87
N ALA A 40 -4.10 14.04 43.40
CA ALA A 40 -4.25 15.30 42.66
C ALA A 40 -3.27 15.37 41.45
N LEU A 41 -2.02 14.93 41.62
CA LEU A 41 -1.04 14.84 40.54
C LEU A 41 -1.43 13.79 39.48
N GLN A 42 -1.98 12.65 39.89
CA GLN A 42 -2.48 11.62 38.98
C GLN A 42 -3.67 12.13 38.17
N GLN A 43 -4.65 12.77 38.82
CA GLN A 43 -5.80 13.38 38.15
C GLN A 43 -5.38 14.48 37.18
N HIS A 44 -4.43 15.33 37.59
CA HIS A 44 -3.87 16.37 36.72
C HIS A 44 -3.11 15.78 35.52
N GLY A 45 -2.28 14.74 35.74
CA GLY A 45 -1.55 14.05 34.68
C GLY A 45 -2.46 13.37 33.66
N LEU A 46 -3.54 12.74 34.12
CA LEU A 46 -4.57 12.13 33.28
C LEU A 46 -5.36 13.18 32.48
N LYS A 47 -5.72 14.32 33.11
CA LYS A 47 -6.39 15.44 32.42
C LYS A 47 -5.48 16.11 31.38
N ALA A 48 -4.20 16.31 31.69
CA ALA A 48 -3.26 17.01 30.82
C ALA A 48 -2.69 16.15 29.68
N ASN A 49 -2.55 14.83 29.87
CA ASN A 49 -1.87 13.94 28.92
C ASN A 49 -2.70 12.74 28.43
N GLY A 50 -3.95 12.59 28.89
CA GLY A 50 -4.81 11.46 28.51
C GLY A 50 -5.30 11.49 27.06
N LYS A 51 -5.35 12.67 26.43
CA LYS A 51 -5.67 12.90 25.00
C LYS A 51 -4.95 14.13 24.48
N ALA A 52 -4.74 14.20 23.15
CA ALA A 52 -4.11 15.34 22.50
C ALA A 52 -4.94 16.62 22.69
N PHE A 53 -4.29 17.75 22.98
CA PHE A 53 -4.92 19.05 23.25
C PHE A 53 -5.96 19.46 22.20
N ASN A 54 -5.64 19.33 20.92
CA ASN A 54 -6.56 19.66 19.82
C ASN A 54 -7.80 18.76 19.77
N THR A 55 -7.69 17.52 20.25
CA THR A 55 -8.84 16.60 20.34
C THR A 55 -9.73 16.97 21.51
N THR A 56 -9.16 17.29 22.68
CA THR A 56 -9.91 17.74 23.85
C THR A 56 -10.67 19.03 23.53
N LYS A 57 -9.99 20.02 22.94
CA LYS A 57 -10.62 21.28 22.51
C LYS A 57 -11.82 21.05 21.58
N LYS A 58 -11.67 20.20 20.57
CA LYS A 58 -12.76 19.86 19.65
C LYS A 58 -13.93 19.16 20.33
N TYR A 59 -13.66 18.34 21.35
CA TYR A 59 -14.71 17.66 22.11
C TYR A 59 -15.46 18.63 23.01
N ASP A 60 -14.75 19.53 23.68
CA ASP A 60 -15.36 20.59 24.49
C ASP A 60 -16.23 21.50 23.63
N GLU A 61 -15.74 21.91 22.45
CA GLU A 61 -16.52 22.67 21.45
C GLU A 61 -17.78 21.91 21.01
N SER A 62 -17.66 20.59 20.74
CA SER A 62 -18.79 19.76 20.32
C SER A 62 -19.84 19.57 21.42
N VAL A 63 -19.41 19.44 22.68
CA VAL A 63 -20.31 19.34 23.84
C VAL A 63 -21.00 20.68 24.10
N ALA A 64 -20.25 21.78 24.05
CA ALA A 64 -20.81 23.12 24.21
C ALA A 64 -21.85 23.44 23.12
N ALA A 65 -21.60 23.04 21.87
CA ALA A 65 -22.58 23.16 20.80
C ALA A 65 -23.82 22.28 21.01
N GLY A 66 -23.70 21.13 21.68
CA GLY A 66 -24.84 20.30 22.06
C GLY A 66 -25.66 20.91 23.19
N ARG A 67 -25.01 21.49 24.20
CA ARG A 67 -25.69 22.20 25.30
C ARG A 67 -26.44 23.43 24.82
N ARG A 68 -25.83 24.24 23.95
CA ARG A 68 -26.53 25.38 23.34
C ARG A 68 -27.76 24.96 22.55
N TRP A 69 -27.67 23.90 21.74
CA TRP A 69 -28.84 23.36 21.05
C TRP A 69 -29.96 22.93 22.02
N LEU A 70 -29.59 22.37 23.17
CA LEU A 70 -30.54 21.97 24.20
C LEU A 70 -31.17 23.18 24.95
N GLU A 71 -30.45 24.29 25.04
CA GLU A 71 -30.87 25.53 25.71
C GLU A 71 -31.69 26.44 24.79
N ASP A 72 -31.27 26.59 23.53
CA ASP A 72 -31.78 27.58 22.58
C ASP A 72 -32.83 27.01 21.61
N ASP A 73 -32.69 25.75 21.15
CA ASP A 73 -33.42 25.26 19.94
C ASP A 73 -34.60 24.31 20.24
N LEU A 74 -34.85 23.94 21.52
CA LEU A 74 -35.92 23.00 21.87
C LEU A 74 -37.33 23.62 21.87
N GLU A 75 -37.45 24.95 21.92
CA GLU A 75 -38.74 25.66 21.95
C GLU A 75 -39.17 26.25 20.59
N GLU A 76 -38.28 26.39 19.59
CA GLU A 76 -38.60 27.07 18.31
C GLU A 76 -38.59 26.18 17.04
N ASP A 77 -37.92 25.01 17.01
CA ASP A 77 -37.50 24.40 15.74
C ASP A 77 -38.22 23.09 15.34
N VAL A 78 -39.24 22.64 16.09
CA VAL A 78 -40.00 21.41 15.76
C VAL A 78 -40.93 21.61 14.54
N ASP A 79 -41.32 22.84 14.24
CA ASP A 79 -42.26 23.16 13.15
C ASP A 79 -41.60 23.28 11.76
N GLN A 80 -40.26 23.33 11.65
CA GLN A 80 -39.57 23.56 10.36
C GLN A 80 -38.95 22.31 9.71
N ILE A 81 -39.11 21.11 10.28
CA ILE A 81 -38.41 19.89 9.81
C ILE A 81 -39.11 19.19 8.61
N ALA A 82 -40.22 19.70 8.08
CA ALA A 82 -40.90 19.08 6.94
C ALA A 82 -40.98 20.00 5.70
N PRO A 83 -40.17 19.71 4.67
CA PRO A 83 -40.72 19.79 3.32
C PRO A 83 -40.30 18.65 2.38
N ASP A 84 -39.88 17.47 2.87
CA ASP A 84 -39.51 16.35 1.97
C ASP A 84 -39.93 14.94 2.42
N ALA A 85 -40.83 14.85 3.41
CA ALA A 85 -41.37 13.57 3.91
C ALA A 85 -42.74 13.21 3.27
N ALA A 86 -42.95 13.52 1.99
CA ALA A 86 -44.24 13.39 1.31
C ALA A 86 -44.61 11.97 0.81
N GLU A 87 -43.95 10.90 1.25
CA GLU A 87 -44.25 9.52 0.80
C GLU A 87 -44.38 8.49 1.92
N PHE A 88 -44.90 8.87 3.09
CA PHE A 88 -45.38 7.87 4.05
C PHE A 88 -46.89 8.02 4.26
N GLN A 89 -47.63 7.06 3.71
CA GLN A 89 -49.07 6.91 3.90
C GLN A 89 -49.37 6.85 5.40
N SER A 90 -50.21 7.79 5.84
CA SER A 90 -50.72 7.90 7.20
C SER A 90 -51.80 6.86 7.47
N GLU A 91 -51.69 6.15 8.59
CA GLU A 91 -52.83 5.63 9.33
C GLU A 91 -53.00 6.49 10.60
N PRO A 92 -54.25 6.87 10.96
CA PRO A 92 -54.52 7.87 11.98
C PRO A 92 -54.84 7.20 13.32
N ASP A 93 -54.05 7.47 14.36
CA ASP A 93 -54.57 7.71 15.72
C ASP A 93 -53.40 7.90 16.69
N GLY A 94 -53.48 8.96 17.48
CA GLY A 94 -52.54 9.26 18.55
C GLY A 94 -51.86 10.60 18.35
N GLU A 95 -52.57 11.66 18.74
CA GLU A 95 -52.04 12.99 18.99
C GLU A 95 -50.92 12.92 20.07
N SER A 96 -49.69 12.58 19.65
CA SER A 96 -48.51 12.62 20.51
C SER A 96 -47.81 13.96 20.32
N SER A 97 -48.38 15.01 20.90
CA SER A 97 -47.60 16.20 21.25
C SER A 97 -46.48 15.74 22.18
N PHE A 98 -45.28 15.54 21.65
CA PHE A 98 -44.07 15.24 22.43
C PHE A 98 -43.74 16.48 23.26
N LYS A 99 -44.27 16.54 24.48
CA LYS A 99 -44.01 17.65 25.40
C LYS A 99 -42.79 17.33 26.25
N PHE A 100 -41.76 18.18 26.16
CA PHE A 100 -40.60 18.17 27.05
C PHE A 100 -40.96 18.74 28.45
N ASP A 101 -42.02 18.20 29.06
CA ASP A 101 -42.57 18.73 30.33
C ASP A 101 -41.69 18.40 31.54
N ASP A 102 -40.78 17.42 31.41
CA ASP A 102 -39.81 17.09 32.46
C ASP A 102 -38.60 18.04 32.42
N PRO A 103 -38.36 18.84 33.47
CA PRO A 103 -37.18 19.72 33.56
C PRO A 103 -35.85 18.99 33.40
N ALA A 104 -35.80 17.67 33.61
CA ALA A 104 -34.61 16.86 33.41
C ALA A 104 -34.14 16.81 31.95
N TYR A 105 -35.00 17.08 30.97
CA TYR A 105 -34.60 17.16 29.55
C TYR A 105 -33.60 18.30 29.31
N LYS A 106 -33.82 19.49 29.90
CA LYS A 106 -32.90 20.63 29.79
C LYS A 106 -31.53 20.36 30.42
N ARG A 107 -31.44 19.35 31.29
CA ARG A 107 -30.21 18.92 31.97
C ARG A 107 -29.62 17.62 31.41
N ALA A 108 -30.13 17.13 30.28
CA ALA A 108 -29.71 15.86 29.70
C ALA A 108 -28.23 15.82 29.29
N PHE A 109 -27.59 16.97 29.04
CA PHE A 109 -26.17 17.09 28.66
C PHE A 109 -25.25 17.61 29.77
N ASP A 110 -25.74 17.58 31.02
CA ASP A 110 -24.93 17.90 32.19
C ASP A 110 -23.82 16.87 32.42
N ALA A 111 -22.87 17.24 33.29
CA ALA A 111 -21.79 16.34 33.68
C ALA A 111 -22.31 15.05 34.33
N ILE A 112 -23.44 15.12 35.03
CA ILE A 112 -24.12 13.96 35.59
C ILE A 112 -25.25 13.59 34.63
N PRO A 113 -25.18 12.44 33.94
CA PRO A 113 -26.23 12.01 33.03
C PRO A 113 -27.49 11.59 33.80
N ASN A 114 -28.64 11.75 33.16
CA ASN A 114 -29.95 11.36 33.66
C ASN A 114 -30.64 10.39 32.70
N VAL A 115 -31.89 10.01 33.00
CA VAL A 115 -32.67 9.06 32.19
C VAL A 115 -32.86 9.49 30.73
N HIS A 116 -32.88 10.80 30.47
CA HIS A 116 -33.12 11.39 29.15
C HIS A 116 -31.84 11.64 28.35
N SER A 117 -30.66 11.56 28.97
CA SER A 117 -29.36 11.74 28.31
C SER A 117 -29.21 10.91 27.02
N PRO A 118 -29.54 9.60 26.99
CA PRO A 118 -29.47 8.81 25.76
C PRO A 118 -30.40 9.31 24.65
N GLU A 119 -31.62 9.70 25.00
CA GLU A 119 -32.61 10.19 24.05
C GLU A 119 -32.18 11.51 23.43
N MET A 120 -31.72 12.46 24.25
CA MET A 120 -31.28 13.76 23.75
C MET A 120 -30.03 13.67 22.88
N VAL A 121 -29.08 12.77 23.19
CA VAL A 121 -27.93 12.54 22.29
C VAL A 121 -28.39 11.98 20.95
N SER A 122 -29.33 11.04 20.96
CA SER A 122 -29.91 10.47 19.73
C SER A 122 -30.58 11.56 18.89
N LEU A 123 -31.43 12.39 19.49
CA LEU A 123 -32.11 13.49 18.80
C LEU A 123 -31.12 14.51 18.25
N TYR A 124 -30.08 14.86 19.02
CA TYR A 124 -29.05 15.79 18.56
C TYR A 124 -28.26 15.26 17.37
N LEU A 125 -27.91 13.96 17.38
CA LEU A 125 -27.26 13.30 16.24
C LEU A 125 -28.16 13.33 15.00
N VAL A 126 -29.46 13.05 15.17
CA VAL A 126 -30.43 13.10 14.08
C VAL A 126 -30.57 14.52 13.53
N TYR A 127 -30.75 15.53 14.39
CA TYR A 127 -30.84 16.93 14.01
C TYR A 127 -29.61 17.39 13.22
N LYS A 128 -28.39 17.07 13.67
CA LYS A 128 -27.17 17.49 12.97
C LYS A 128 -27.01 16.81 11.61
N ILE A 129 -27.39 15.55 11.47
CA ILE A 129 -27.15 14.81 10.22
C ILE A 129 -28.30 14.94 9.25
N TYR A 130 -29.54 14.74 9.70
CA TYR A 130 -30.74 14.81 8.87
C TYR A 130 -31.23 16.25 8.74
N GLY A 131 -31.38 16.98 9.86
CA GLY A 131 -31.87 18.37 9.83
C GLY A 131 -30.87 19.35 9.20
N GLN A 132 -29.59 19.28 9.58
CA GLN A 132 -28.56 20.21 9.07
C GLN A 132 -27.71 19.63 7.91
N GLY A 133 -28.02 18.43 7.41
CA GLY A 133 -27.31 17.80 6.29
C GLY A 133 -25.81 17.57 6.52
N ARG A 134 -25.34 17.41 7.76
CA ARG A 134 -23.91 17.23 8.06
C ARG A 134 -23.43 15.81 7.70
N LYS A 135 -22.12 15.66 7.46
CA LYS A 135 -21.48 14.37 7.11
C LYS A 135 -21.29 13.47 8.34
N ILE A 136 -21.13 12.17 8.11
CA ILE A 136 -20.91 11.14 9.15
C ILE A 136 -19.81 11.48 10.16
N GLY A 137 -18.73 12.14 9.73
CA GLY A 137 -17.64 12.54 10.63
C GLY A 137 -18.09 13.50 11.75
N THR A 138 -19.16 14.26 11.53
CA THR A 138 -19.79 15.09 12.56
C THR A 138 -20.47 14.21 13.63
N ALA A 139 -21.21 13.17 13.23
CA ALA A 139 -21.83 12.23 14.15
C ALA A 139 -20.78 11.47 14.98
N ASP A 140 -19.70 10.99 14.35
CA ASP A 140 -18.59 10.34 15.05
C ASP A 140 -17.93 11.27 16.08
N THR A 141 -17.78 12.55 15.74
CA THR A 141 -17.20 13.56 16.64
C THR A 141 -18.11 13.82 17.84
N ILE A 142 -19.41 14.02 17.61
CA ILE A 142 -20.41 14.22 18.67
C ILE A 142 -20.45 13.01 19.59
N HIS A 143 -20.59 11.81 19.03
CA HIS A 143 -20.62 10.56 19.79
C HIS A 143 -19.37 10.40 20.66
N ALA A 144 -18.18 10.65 20.11
CA ALA A 144 -16.93 10.54 20.87
C ALA A 144 -16.74 11.64 21.92
N ALA A 145 -17.25 12.85 21.67
CA ALA A 145 -17.20 13.98 22.59
C ALA A 145 -18.09 13.75 23.82
N PHE A 146 -19.37 13.41 23.63
CA PHE A 146 -20.29 13.10 24.72
C PHE A 146 -19.85 11.88 25.53
N LYS A 147 -19.38 10.83 24.85
CA LYS A 147 -18.82 9.66 25.53
C LYS A 147 -17.63 10.04 26.40
N HIS A 148 -16.77 10.95 25.93
CA HIS A 148 -15.62 11.42 26.68
C HIS A 148 -16.03 12.28 27.88
N MET A 149 -16.99 13.19 27.72
CA MET A 149 -17.49 14.06 28.77
C MET A 149 -17.95 13.25 29.99
N TRP A 150 -18.87 12.30 29.79
CA TRP A 150 -19.38 11.47 30.89
C TRP A 150 -18.35 10.51 31.46
N LYS A 151 -17.43 10.00 30.63
CA LYS A 151 -16.30 9.19 31.12
C LYS A 151 -15.40 9.93 32.12
N MET A 152 -15.42 11.26 32.10
CA MET A 152 -14.56 12.12 32.91
C MET A 152 -15.31 12.85 34.04
N SER A 153 -16.63 12.70 34.16
CA SER A 153 -17.45 13.50 35.07
C SER A 153 -17.52 12.97 36.50
N ASP A 154 -17.59 11.65 36.70
CA ASP A 154 -17.70 11.02 38.03
C ASP A 154 -16.89 9.72 38.12
N GLY A 155 -15.57 9.85 37.94
CA GLY A 155 -14.63 8.73 38.05
C GLY A 155 -14.93 7.58 37.06
N ASP A 156 -15.17 6.38 37.61
CA ASP A 156 -15.47 5.17 36.84
C ASP A 156 -16.97 4.85 36.73
N LYS A 157 -17.86 5.63 37.38
CA LYS A 157 -19.30 5.36 37.47
C LYS A 157 -20.01 5.35 36.10
N TYR A 158 -19.63 6.25 35.21
CA TYR A 158 -20.22 6.38 33.87
C TYR A 158 -19.38 5.71 32.77
N ARG A 159 -18.72 4.61 33.11
CA ARG A 159 -17.95 3.78 32.18
C ARG A 159 -18.63 2.44 31.97
N GLY A 160 -18.74 2.02 30.72
CA GLY A 160 -19.37 0.76 30.35
C GLY A 160 -20.81 0.93 29.88
N LYS A 161 -21.54 -0.19 29.82
CA LYS A 161 -22.89 -0.27 29.25
C LYS A 161 -23.88 0.51 30.12
N TRP A 162 -24.71 1.35 29.50
CA TRP A 162 -25.76 2.11 30.18
C TRP A 162 -26.81 1.19 30.81
N ASN A 163 -27.07 1.35 32.10
CA ASN A 163 -28.13 0.65 32.81
C ASN A 163 -28.60 1.42 34.06
N PHE A 164 -29.81 1.09 34.55
CA PHE A 164 -30.30 1.56 35.84
C PHE A 164 -29.94 0.52 36.91
N ASN A 165 -29.21 0.94 37.94
CA ASN A 165 -28.90 0.09 39.09
C ASN A 165 -29.98 0.27 40.16
N ALA A 166 -30.86 -0.73 40.28
CA ALA A 166 -31.96 -0.72 41.25
C ALA A 166 -31.49 -0.70 42.72
N THR A 167 -30.28 -1.16 43.01
CA THR A 167 -29.73 -1.21 44.38
C THR A 167 -29.26 0.16 44.85
N THR A 168 -28.65 0.93 43.95
CA THR A 168 -28.15 2.29 44.22
C THR A 168 -29.15 3.37 43.81
N ALA A 169 -30.30 2.97 43.23
CA ALA A 169 -31.31 3.85 42.64
C ALA A 169 -30.72 4.91 41.68
N ALA A 170 -29.66 4.53 40.96
CA ALA A 170 -28.89 5.45 40.13
C ALA A 170 -28.59 4.85 38.76
N TRP A 171 -28.48 5.72 37.75
CA TRP A 171 -28.00 5.33 36.44
C TRP A 171 -26.47 5.18 36.44
N GLU A 172 -25.99 4.10 35.82
CA GLU A 172 -24.59 3.73 35.71
C GLU A 172 -24.23 3.41 34.24
N GLY A 173 -22.94 3.45 33.91
CA GLY A 173 -22.46 3.31 32.54
C GLY A 173 -22.59 4.59 31.72
N ASN A 174 -22.27 4.54 30.42
CA ASN A 174 -22.24 5.73 29.57
C ASN A 174 -23.51 5.83 28.71
N PRO A 175 -24.27 6.95 28.73
CA PRO A 175 -25.48 7.11 27.92
C PRO A 175 -25.28 6.87 26.42
N VAL A 176 -24.09 7.18 25.90
CA VAL A 176 -23.73 6.97 24.49
C VAL A 176 -23.66 5.47 24.15
N ASP A 177 -23.41 4.61 25.14
CA ASP A 177 -23.36 3.16 25.00
C ASP A 177 -24.75 2.49 25.22
N SER A 178 -25.83 3.28 25.23
CA SER A 178 -27.22 2.78 25.22
C SER A 178 -27.61 2.20 23.85
N ALA A 179 -28.58 1.27 23.84
CA ALA A 179 -29.08 0.68 22.60
C ALA A 179 -29.61 1.76 21.62
N LYS A 180 -30.40 2.72 22.11
CA LYS A 180 -30.98 3.81 21.30
C LYS A 180 -29.91 4.62 20.55
N VAL A 181 -28.84 5.04 21.23
CA VAL A 181 -27.77 5.81 20.58
C VAL A 181 -26.99 4.96 19.58
N GLN A 182 -26.76 3.67 19.88
CA GLN A 182 -26.08 2.76 18.97
C GLN A 182 -26.91 2.50 17.70
N ASP A 183 -28.21 2.26 17.83
CA ASP A 183 -29.12 2.04 16.70
C ASP A 183 -29.21 3.29 15.82
N THR A 184 -29.31 4.47 16.42
CA THR A 184 -29.26 5.77 15.71
C THR A 184 -27.95 5.95 14.95
N MET A 185 -26.80 5.60 15.55
CA MET A 185 -25.51 5.66 14.86
C MET A 185 -25.43 4.67 13.68
N VAL A 186 -26.03 3.49 13.79
CA VAL A 186 -26.11 2.52 12.69
C VAL A 186 -26.98 3.08 11.56
N ALA A 187 -28.15 3.64 11.89
CA ALA A 187 -29.04 4.27 10.91
C ALA A 187 -28.35 5.43 10.15
N ILE A 188 -27.68 6.32 10.89
CA ILE A 188 -26.89 7.43 10.31
C ILE A 188 -25.79 6.90 9.38
N LYS A 189 -25.05 5.88 9.79
CA LYS A 189 -24.00 5.26 8.95
C LYS A 189 -24.58 4.67 7.67
N ASN A 190 -25.72 4.00 7.76
CA ASN A 190 -26.39 3.42 6.60
C ASN A 190 -26.88 4.52 5.65
N LYS A 191 -27.46 5.61 6.16
CA LYS A 191 -27.93 6.74 5.35
C LYS A 191 -26.78 7.49 4.67
N CYS A 192 -25.77 7.91 5.42
CA CYS A 192 -24.59 8.56 4.85
C CYS A 192 -23.80 7.64 3.89
N GLY A 193 -23.95 6.31 4.02
CA GLY A 193 -23.42 5.34 3.07
C GLY A 193 -24.26 5.18 1.79
N LYS A 194 -25.57 5.47 1.84
CA LYS A 194 -26.50 5.45 0.69
C LYS A 194 -26.46 6.75 -0.12
N ASP A 195 -26.28 7.91 0.53
CA ASP A 195 -26.33 9.26 -0.08
C ASP A 195 -25.10 9.60 -0.97
N GLY A 196 -24.45 8.59 -1.57
CA GLY A 196 -23.58 8.80 -2.73
C GLY A 196 -22.44 9.80 -2.53
N GLY A 197 -21.77 9.78 -1.37
CA GLY A 197 -20.53 10.56 -1.24
C GLY A 197 -19.59 10.22 -2.40
N ASP A 198 -19.08 11.24 -3.10
CA ASP A 198 -18.20 11.13 -4.29
C ASP A 198 -17.38 9.86 -4.20
N ARG A 199 -17.71 8.88 -5.05
CA ARG A 199 -17.15 7.54 -4.96
C ARG A 199 -15.65 7.64 -5.20
N LYS A 200 -14.86 7.57 -4.13
CA LYS A 200 -13.39 7.50 -4.16
C LYS A 200 -12.91 6.12 -4.62
N HIS A 201 -13.48 5.58 -5.69
CA HIS A 201 -12.95 4.36 -6.29
C HIS A 201 -11.64 4.68 -6.99
N SER A 202 -10.68 3.79 -6.84
CA SER A 202 -9.42 3.87 -7.57
C SER A 202 -9.70 3.81 -9.07
N LEU A 203 -9.05 4.67 -9.86
CA LEU A 203 -8.98 4.46 -11.30
C LEU A 203 -8.37 3.09 -11.60
N ALA A 204 -8.84 2.44 -12.65
CA ALA A 204 -8.24 1.23 -13.17
C ALA A 204 -6.94 1.53 -13.92
N MET A 205 -5.93 0.69 -13.68
CA MET A 205 -4.69 0.75 -14.43
C MET A 205 -4.83 -0.04 -15.73
N SER A 206 -5.18 0.62 -16.83
CA SER A 206 -5.32 -0.04 -18.15
C SER A 206 -3.99 -0.63 -18.64
N GLU A 207 -4.05 -1.46 -19.68
CA GLU A 207 -2.85 -2.01 -20.32
C GLU A 207 -1.98 -0.88 -20.90
N GLU A 208 -2.61 0.11 -21.52
CA GLU A 208 -1.92 1.25 -22.14
C GLU A 208 -1.21 2.09 -21.06
N PHE A 209 -1.84 2.30 -19.90
CA PHE A 209 -1.21 3.00 -18.78
C PHE A 209 -0.07 2.18 -18.16
N MET A 210 -0.18 0.86 -18.09
CA MET A 210 0.94 -0.02 -17.70
C MET A 210 2.12 0.15 -18.67
N SER A 211 1.84 0.13 -19.97
CA SER A 211 2.85 0.31 -21.03
C SER A 211 3.51 1.69 -20.97
N GLN A 212 2.76 2.77 -20.76
CA GLN A 212 3.31 4.12 -20.56
C GLN A 212 4.21 4.21 -19.32
N MET A 213 3.79 3.65 -18.18
CA MET A 213 4.63 3.62 -16.96
C MET A 213 5.91 2.83 -17.16
N PHE A 214 5.86 1.74 -17.91
CA PHE A 214 7.04 0.90 -18.14
C PHE A 214 7.98 1.53 -19.16
N ALA A 215 7.47 2.24 -20.17
CA ALA A 215 8.26 3.05 -21.08
C ALA A 215 8.99 4.17 -20.34
N TRP A 216 8.27 4.97 -19.53
CA TRP A 216 8.89 5.98 -18.67
C TRP A 216 9.95 5.36 -17.74
N SER A 217 9.63 4.23 -17.11
CA SER A 217 10.58 3.54 -16.25
C SER A 217 11.83 3.04 -17.00
N GLU A 218 11.71 2.74 -18.29
CA GLU A 218 12.81 2.33 -19.15
C GLU A 218 13.72 3.52 -19.51
N GLU A 219 13.13 4.71 -19.72
CA GLU A 219 13.88 5.96 -19.91
C GLU A 219 14.69 6.31 -18.64
N GLN A 220 14.12 6.10 -17.45
CA GLN A 220 14.82 6.34 -16.19
C GLN A 220 15.88 5.28 -15.89
N CYS A 221 15.57 4.01 -16.15
CA CYS A 221 16.46 2.88 -15.87
C CYS A 221 16.38 1.83 -17.01
N PRO A 222 17.24 1.96 -18.03
CA PRO A 222 17.22 1.09 -19.21
C PRO A 222 17.52 -0.37 -18.89
N ALA A 223 16.97 -1.30 -19.69
CA ALA A 223 17.08 -2.73 -19.48
C ALA A 223 18.49 -3.28 -19.69
N SER A 224 19.35 -2.57 -20.43
CA SER A 224 20.78 -2.86 -20.51
C SER A 224 21.43 -2.79 -19.12
N LYS A 225 21.09 -1.77 -18.34
CA LYS A 225 21.59 -1.58 -16.97
C LYS A 225 21.12 -2.64 -15.99
N TYR A 226 20.09 -3.41 -16.33
CA TYR A 226 19.62 -4.46 -15.44
C TYR A 226 20.59 -5.65 -15.36
N ALA A 227 21.38 -5.92 -16.41
CA ALA A 227 22.38 -6.98 -16.42
C ALA A 227 23.75 -6.51 -15.87
N GLU A 228 23.99 -5.21 -15.91
CA GLU A 228 25.24 -4.60 -15.43
C GLU A 228 25.25 -4.51 -13.90
N LYS A 229 26.43 -4.73 -13.29
CA LYS A 229 26.62 -4.52 -11.86
C LYS A 229 26.59 -3.02 -11.57
N SER A 230 25.80 -2.63 -10.57
CA SER A 230 25.74 -1.24 -10.13
C SER A 230 27.10 -0.79 -9.59
N THR A 231 27.56 0.37 -10.05
CA THR A 231 28.83 0.97 -9.63
C THR A 231 28.66 1.93 -8.45
N THR A 232 27.46 2.52 -8.32
CA THR A 232 27.11 3.45 -7.24
C THR A 232 25.88 2.98 -6.47
N VAL A 233 25.72 3.50 -5.24
CA VAL A 233 24.55 3.21 -4.39
C VAL A 233 23.29 3.81 -5.01
N GLU A 234 23.39 4.99 -5.63
CA GLU A 234 22.30 5.67 -6.32
C GLU A 234 21.79 4.84 -7.51
N GLU A 235 22.71 4.28 -8.30
CA GLU A 235 22.36 3.39 -9.41
C GLU A 235 21.70 2.11 -8.93
N GLN A 236 22.22 1.51 -7.85
CA GLN A 236 21.61 0.33 -7.24
C GLN A 236 20.21 0.62 -6.73
N ASN A 237 20.00 1.77 -6.08
CA ASN A 237 18.70 2.18 -5.53
C ASN A 237 17.68 2.41 -6.64
N LEU A 238 18.09 3.07 -7.72
CA LEU A 238 17.26 3.29 -8.90
C LEU A 238 16.87 1.94 -9.52
N LYS A 239 17.85 1.08 -9.80
CA LYS A 239 17.64 -0.26 -10.36
C LYS A 239 16.71 -1.11 -9.49
N THR A 240 16.95 -1.13 -8.17
CA THR A 240 16.12 -1.85 -7.19
C THR A 240 14.68 -1.39 -7.25
N LYS A 241 14.44 -0.07 -7.19
CA LYS A 241 13.09 0.50 -7.20
C LYS A 241 12.35 0.20 -8.49
N HIS A 242 12.97 0.41 -9.64
CA HIS A 242 12.32 0.21 -10.94
C HIS A 242 12.04 -1.27 -11.21
N LEU A 243 12.96 -2.19 -10.90
CA LEU A 243 12.70 -3.63 -11.02
C LEU A 243 11.64 -4.11 -10.03
N ALA A 244 11.70 -3.68 -8.77
CA ALA A 244 10.70 -4.02 -7.77
C ALA A 244 9.31 -3.53 -8.16
N PHE A 245 9.19 -2.28 -8.63
CA PHE A 245 7.93 -1.74 -9.11
C PHE A 245 7.40 -2.50 -10.32
N LYS A 246 8.23 -2.74 -11.35
CA LYS A 246 7.81 -3.49 -12.55
C LYS A 246 7.31 -4.89 -12.19
N CYS A 247 8.03 -5.60 -11.31
CA CYS A 247 7.59 -6.89 -10.79
C CYS A 247 6.28 -6.78 -9.99
N PHE A 248 6.16 -5.79 -9.10
CA PHE A 248 4.97 -5.60 -8.26
C PHE A 248 3.74 -5.29 -9.11
N ALA A 249 3.84 -4.29 -9.98
CA ALA A 249 2.75 -3.81 -10.83
C ALA A 249 2.24 -4.90 -11.77
N SER A 250 3.14 -5.54 -12.53
CA SER A 250 2.78 -6.63 -13.45
C SER A 250 2.13 -7.81 -12.72
N THR A 251 2.69 -8.20 -11.57
CA THR A 251 2.15 -9.31 -10.77
C THR A 251 0.79 -8.97 -10.18
N SER A 252 0.63 -7.79 -9.58
CA SER A 252 -0.67 -7.31 -9.07
C SER A 252 -1.73 -7.21 -10.15
N TRP A 253 -1.33 -6.77 -11.35
CA TRP A 253 -2.23 -6.66 -12.50
C TRP A 253 -2.62 -8.02 -13.06
N ILE A 254 -1.72 -9.00 -13.08
CA ILE A 254 -2.04 -10.35 -13.58
C ILE A 254 -2.85 -11.16 -12.59
N ILE A 255 -2.48 -11.22 -11.31
CA ILE A 255 -3.14 -12.10 -10.32
C ILE A 255 -4.30 -11.43 -9.57
N TRP A 256 -4.51 -10.14 -9.82
CA TRP A 256 -5.55 -9.32 -9.18
C TRP A 256 -5.42 -9.29 -7.67
N SER A 257 -4.18 -9.32 -7.17
CA SER A 257 -3.91 -9.29 -5.74
C SER A 257 -4.27 -7.92 -5.16
N ARG A 258 -4.67 -7.90 -3.90
CA ARG A 258 -4.63 -6.67 -3.12
C ARG A 258 -3.18 -6.39 -2.72
N CYS A 259 -2.81 -5.12 -2.60
CA CYS A 259 -1.45 -4.73 -2.22
C CYS A 259 -0.98 -5.45 -0.93
N PHE A 260 -1.82 -5.52 0.11
CA PHE A 260 -1.46 -6.20 1.36
C PHE A 260 -1.24 -7.72 1.23
N GLU A 261 -1.77 -8.35 0.18
CA GLU A 261 -1.57 -9.77 -0.12
C GLU A 261 -0.19 -9.94 -0.76
N LEU A 262 0.16 -9.08 -1.72
CA LEU A 262 1.40 -9.18 -2.49
C LEU A 262 2.64 -8.76 -1.71
N ILE A 263 2.57 -7.72 -0.88
CA ILE A 263 3.72 -7.30 -0.04
C ILE A 263 4.15 -8.43 0.93
N LYS A 264 3.24 -9.33 1.31
CA LYS A 264 3.52 -10.47 2.20
C LYS A 264 4.04 -11.70 1.46
N LEU A 265 4.25 -11.62 0.14
CA LEU A 265 4.79 -12.72 -0.64
C LEU A 265 6.22 -13.02 -0.18
N GLN A 266 6.53 -14.30 -0.01
CA GLN A 266 7.81 -14.81 0.47
C GLN A 266 8.32 -15.85 -0.52
N ARG A 267 9.62 -16.13 -0.51
CA ARG A 267 10.22 -17.09 -1.45
C ARG A 267 9.56 -18.47 -1.45
N LYS A 268 9.11 -18.98 -0.30
CA LYS A 268 8.38 -20.25 -0.18
C LYS A 268 7.04 -20.28 -0.92
N HIS A 269 6.49 -19.13 -1.27
CA HIS A 269 5.24 -19.01 -2.00
C HIS A 269 5.45 -19.06 -3.53
N LEU A 270 6.69 -19.18 -3.99
CA LEU A 270 7.04 -19.25 -5.41
C LEU A 270 7.76 -20.56 -5.73
N THR A 271 7.35 -21.21 -6.80
CA THR A 271 8.03 -22.41 -7.34
C THR A 271 8.33 -22.17 -8.81
N PHE A 272 9.62 -22.08 -9.16
CA PHE A 272 10.10 -21.84 -10.53
C PHE A 272 10.48 -23.13 -11.24
N GLY A 273 10.67 -23.06 -12.57
CA GLY A 273 11.17 -24.18 -13.38
C GLY A 273 10.13 -25.28 -13.59
N LEU A 274 8.84 -24.93 -13.61
CA LEU A 274 7.76 -25.87 -13.84
C LEU A 274 7.32 -25.82 -15.30
N GLU A 275 6.84 -26.96 -15.81
CA GLU A 275 6.28 -27.08 -17.16
C GLU A 275 4.91 -27.76 -17.10
N ASP A 276 3.98 -27.32 -17.94
CA ASP A 276 2.65 -27.91 -18.01
C ASP A 276 2.55 -28.84 -19.22
N SER A 277 2.63 -30.15 -18.96
CA SER A 277 2.48 -31.19 -19.98
C SER A 277 1.17 -31.09 -20.78
N LYS A 278 0.11 -30.54 -20.19
CA LYS A 278 -1.18 -30.36 -20.87
C LYS A 278 -1.22 -29.13 -21.76
N ALA A 279 -0.27 -28.22 -21.60
CA ALA A 279 -0.12 -27.01 -22.40
C ALA A 279 1.20 -27.04 -23.17
N PHE A 280 1.49 -28.13 -23.88
CA PHE A 280 2.68 -28.26 -24.72
C PHE A 280 4.01 -28.00 -23.98
N ASN A 281 4.11 -28.45 -22.73
CA ASN A 281 5.26 -28.21 -21.85
C ASN A 281 5.56 -26.71 -21.67
N THR A 282 4.53 -25.85 -21.68
CA THR A 282 4.71 -24.41 -21.48
C THR A 282 5.35 -24.15 -20.11
N PRO A 283 6.49 -23.42 -20.06
CA PRO A 283 7.12 -23.02 -18.82
C PRO A 283 6.25 -22.07 -18.00
N TYR A 284 6.21 -22.29 -16.70
CA TYR A 284 5.53 -21.41 -15.75
C TYR A 284 6.24 -21.41 -14.39
N PHE A 285 5.89 -20.42 -13.57
CA PHE A 285 6.15 -20.50 -12.14
C PHE A 285 4.81 -20.56 -11.39
N GLU A 286 4.76 -21.31 -10.29
CA GLU A 286 3.60 -21.35 -9.41
C GLU A 286 3.71 -20.25 -8.34
N LEU A 287 2.66 -19.44 -8.19
CA LEU A 287 2.53 -18.42 -7.16
C LEU A 287 1.42 -18.78 -6.19
N GLN A 288 1.71 -18.85 -4.89
CA GLN A 288 0.72 -19.13 -3.85
C GLN A 288 0.35 -17.89 -3.01
N LEU A 289 -0.93 -17.53 -2.98
CA LEU A 289 -1.49 -16.53 -2.06
C LEU A 289 -2.23 -17.21 -0.90
N THR A 290 -1.73 -17.04 0.33
CA THR A 290 -2.24 -17.75 1.52
C THR A 290 -3.29 -17.00 2.33
N ASN A 291 -3.44 -15.68 2.16
CA ASN A 291 -4.30 -14.81 3.00
C ASN A 291 -5.28 -13.95 2.20
N ARG A 292 -5.94 -14.50 1.17
CA ARG A 292 -6.96 -13.75 0.42
C ARG A 292 -8.24 -13.54 1.23
N LYS A 293 -8.69 -12.29 1.33
CA LYS A 293 -9.89 -11.86 2.07
C LYS A 293 -11.16 -12.63 1.68
N GLY A 294 -11.36 -12.91 0.39
CA GLY A 294 -12.56 -13.60 -0.10
C GLY A 294 -12.63 -15.08 0.25
N TRP A 295 -11.49 -15.72 0.55
CA TRP A 295 -11.43 -17.15 0.90
C TRP A 295 -11.49 -17.41 2.41
N GLN A 296 -11.54 -16.34 3.21
CA GLN A 296 -11.55 -16.41 4.66
C GLN A 296 -12.97 -16.38 5.25
N LYS A 297 -14.01 -16.16 4.44
CA LYS A 297 -15.40 -16.28 4.90
C LYS A 297 -15.74 -17.76 5.11
N ARG A 298 -15.83 -18.14 6.38
CA ARG A 298 -16.42 -19.42 6.79
C ARG A 298 -17.92 -19.33 6.55
N VAL A 299 -18.46 -20.18 5.67
CA VAL A 299 -19.91 -20.24 5.42
C VAL A 299 -20.63 -20.86 6.63
N ASN A 300 -19.99 -21.72 7.42
CA ASN A 300 -20.41 -22.07 8.79
C ASN A 300 -19.30 -22.81 9.55
N ARG A 301 -19.46 -23.00 10.87
CA ARG A 301 -18.47 -23.66 11.78
C ARG A 301 -18.10 -25.09 11.37
N SER A 302 -18.84 -25.71 10.45
CA SER A 302 -18.64 -27.08 9.93
C SER A 302 -18.53 -27.20 8.40
N GLN A 303 -18.70 -26.12 7.63
CA GLN A 303 -18.54 -26.14 6.16
C GLN A 303 -17.58 -25.03 5.72
N LYS A 304 -16.36 -25.46 5.37
CA LYS A 304 -15.45 -24.66 4.55
C LYS A 304 -15.93 -24.76 3.10
N GLU A 305 -16.14 -23.63 2.44
CA GLU A 305 -16.42 -23.55 1.01
C GLU A 305 -15.37 -24.39 0.26
N ALA A 306 -15.81 -25.47 -0.40
CA ALA A 306 -14.92 -26.48 -0.93
C ALA A 306 -14.18 -26.03 -2.20
N ASP A 307 -14.56 -24.92 -2.83
CA ASP A 307 -14.36 -24.74 -4.28
C ASP A 307 -13.29 -23.70 -4.68
N LEU A 308 -12.63 -23.03 -3.72
CA LEU A 308 -11.60 -22.01 -3.99
C LEU A 308 -10.19 -22.40 -3.52
N ARG A 309 -9.95 -23.71 -3.34
CA ARG A 309 -8.83 -24.31 -2.58
C ARG A 309 -7.40 -24.04 -3.08
N SER A 310 -7.23 -23.42 -4.22
CA SER A 310 -5.92 -23.22 -4.82
C SER A 310 -4.97 -22.35 -4.00
N GLY A 311 -5.27 -21.05 -3.98
CA GLY A 311 -4.25 -20.04 -3.77
C GLY A 311 -3.13 -20.02 -4.80
N LYS A 312 -3.05 -21.03 -5.68
CA LYS A 312 -1.95 -21.27 -6.59
C LYS A 312 -2.33 -20.78 -7.99
N PHE A 313 -1.48 -19.95 -8.54
CA PHE A 313 -1.59 -19.41 -9.88
C PHE A 313 -0.42 -19.95 -10.69
N LYS A 314 -0.70 -20.55 -11.84
CA LYS A 314 0.31 -20.87 -12.83
C LYS A 314 0.54 -19.62 -13.67
N ILE A 315 1.70 -19.00 -13.54
CA ILE A 315 2.06 -17.77 -14.25
C ILE A 315 3.00 -18.14 -15.38
N CYS A 316 2.56 -17.96 -16.62
CA CYS A 316 3.35 -18.16 -17.84
C CYS A 316 3.77 -16.82 -18.46
N ALA A 317 4.72 -16.87 -19.39
CA ALA A 317 5.14 -15.72 -20.18
C ALA A 317 3.99 -15.13 -21.00
N GLN A 318 3.91 -13.81 -21.05
CA GLN A 318 2.91 -13.06 -21.83
C GLN A 318 3.64 -12.05 -22.72
N PRO A 319 4.31 -12.53 -23.78
CA PRO A 319 5.10 -11.66 -24.67
C PRO A 319 4.26 -10.63 -25.42
N ASP A 320 2.96 -10.90 -25.57
CA ASP A 320 1.96 -9.98 -26.11
C ASP A 320 1.62 -8.82 -25.16
N LEU A 321 1.94 -8.94 -23.87
CA LEU A 321 1.66 -7.95 -22.84
C LEU A 321 2.93 -7.63 -22.04
N PRO A 322 3.95 -7.00 -22.65
CA PRO A 322 5.28 -6.88 -22.07
C PRO A 322 5.31 -6.10 -20.74
N ALA A 323 4.42 -5.12 -20.55
CA ALA A 323 4.30 -4.38 -19.29
C ALA A 323 3.56 -5.17 -18.19
N CYS A 324 2.71 -6.12 -18.58
CA CYS A 324 1.96 -6.97 -17.66
C CYS A 324 2.57 -8.37 -17.51
N ASP A 325 3.68 -8.70 -18.18
CA ASP A 325 4.32 -10.01 -18.13
C ASP A 325 4.98 -10.32 -16.77
N SER A 326 4.16 -10.80 -15.83
CA SER A 326 4.61 -11.17 -14.50
C SER A 326 5.66 -12.29 -14.51
N PHE A 327 5.66 -13.20 -15.49
CA PHE A 327 6.71 -14.22 -15.64
C PHE A 327 8.08 -13.60 -15.88
N LYS A 328 8.16 -12.70 -16.86
CA LYS A 328 9.38 -11.97 -17.16
C LYS A 328 9.88 -11.16 -15.97
N TRP A 329 9.00 -10.33 -15.37
CA TRP A 329 9.42 -9.39 -14.34
C TRP A 329 9.68 -10.04 -12.98
N MET A 330 8.90 -11.06 -12.59
CA MET A 330 9.15 -11.83 -11.36
C MET A 330 10.47 -12.58 -11.45
N THR A 331 10.72 -13.28 -12.55
CA THR A 331 11.97 -14.04 -12.74
C THR A 331 13.18 -13.12 -12.70
N ARG A 332 13.10 -11.97 -13.38
CA ARG A 332 14.18 -10.97 -13.39
C ARG A 332 14.41 -10.35 -12.02
N TRP A 333 13.33 -10.04 -11.30
CA TRP A 333 13.41 -9.46 -9.96
C TRP A 333 13.98 -10.42 -8.93
N VAL A 334 13.53 -11.68 -8.91
CA VAL A 334 14.07 -12.70 -8.00
C VAL A 334 15.55 -12.95 -8.29
N LYS A 335 15.93 -13.07 -9.56
CA LYS A 335 17.33 -13.20 -9.95
C LYS A 335 18.18 -12.02 -9.44
N TYR A 336 17.70 -10.79 -9.63
CA TYR A 336 18.37 -9.59 -9.13
C TYR A 336 18.48 -9.59 -7.59
N LEU A 337 17.42 -10.01 -6.89
CA LEU A 337 17.47 -10.15 -5.43
C LEU A 337 18.56 -11.15 -5.00
N GLU A 338 18.62 -12.32 -5.64
CA GLU A 338 19.56 -13.38 -5.27
C GLU A 338 21.01 -13.01 -5.61
N GLU A 339 21.25 -12.43 -6.79
CA GLU A 339 22.60 -12.15 -7.31
C GLU A 339 23.18 -10.82 -6.78
N ASP A 340 22.41 -9.73 -6.80
CA ASP A 340 22.91 -8.39 -6.52
C ASP A 340 22.67 -7.94 -5.08
N ILE A 341 21.50 -8.27 -4.51
CA ILE A 341 21.06 -7.76 -3.20
C ILE A 341 21.47 -8.70 -2.06
N TYR A 342 21.01 -9.94 -2.09
CA TYR A 342 21.28 -10.95 -1.06
C TYR A 342 22.62 -11.65 -1.27
N ARG A 343 23.11 -11.71 -2.52
CA ARG A 343 24.32 -12.45 -2.92
C ARG A 343 24.30 -13.92 -2.46
N ARG A 344 23.09 -14.46 -2.35
CA ARG A 344 22.77 -15.85 -2.02
C ARG A 344 21.36 -16.14 -2.55
N PRO A 345 21.02 -17.43 -2.76
CA PRO A 345 19.63 -17.82 -2.95
C PRO A 345 18.74 -17.28 -1.82
N LEU A 346 17.50 -16.91 -2.13
CA LEU A 346 16.55 -16.43 -1.13
C LEU A 346 16.15 -17.58 -0.18
N ASP A 347 16.15 -17.31 1.12
CA ASP A 347 15.64 -18.24 2.12
C ASP A 347 14.11 -18.31 1.98
N PRO A 348 13.45 -19.42 2.33
CA PRO A 348 12.02 -19.57 2.10
C PRO A 348 11.15 -18.50 2.78
N GLN A 349 11.68 -17.83 3.82
CA GLN A 349 11.01 -16.81 4.62
C GLN A 349 11.34 -15.39 4.17
N ASP A 350 12.33 -15.22 3.27
CA ASP A 350 12.67 -13.93 2.72
C ASP A 350 11.49 -13.37 1.92
N TYR A 351 11.20 -12.09 2.13
CA TYR A 351 10.14 -11.40 1.41
C TYR A 351 10.57 -11.15 -0.04
N ILE A 352 9.63 -11.35 -0.96
CA ILE A 352 9.84 -11.02 -2.39
C ILE A 352 9.86 -9.51 -2.59
N PHE A 353 9.12 -8.76 -1.78
CA PHE A 353 9.15 -7.30 -1.79
C PHE A 353 9.65 -6.79 -0.43
N PRO A 354 10.96 -6.87 -0.16
CA PRO A 354 11.54 -6.41 1.09
C PRO A 354 11.45 -4.89 1.23
N ALA A 355 11.41 -4.39 2.46
CA ALA A 355 11.41 -2.96 2.75
C ALA A 355 12.75 -2.33 2.34
N THR A 356 12.72 -1.12 1.80
CA THR A 356 13.94 -0.37 1.51
C THR A 356 14.12 0.70 2.58
N GLY A 357 15.27 0.69 3.26
CA GLY A 357 15.64 1.73 4.22
C GLY A 357 15.83 3.09 3.53
N ALA A 358 15.84 4.17 4.32
CA ALA A 358 16.03 5.52 3.78
C ALA A 358 17.37 5.74 3.06
N ASN A 359 18.35 4.86 3.31
CA ASN A 359 19.65 4.81 2.64
C ASN A 359 19.65 3.95 1.38
N GLY A 360 18.49 3.41 0.98
CA GLY A 360 18.37 2.52 -0.17
C GLY A 360 18.72 1.05 0.09
N ILE A 361 19.18 0.74 1.31
CA ILE A 361 19.53 -0.63 1.67
C ILE A 361 18.26 -1.45 1.87
N VAL A 362 18.20 -2.59 1.19
CA VAL A 362 17.12 -3.57 1.31
C VAL A 362 17.18 -4.26 2.68
N GLN A 363 16.06 -4.23 3.42
CA GLN A 363 15.89 -4.86 4.72
C GLN A 363 15.27 -6.25 4.54
N THR A 364 16.08 -7.27 4.76
CA THR A 364 15.75 -8.66 4.39
C THR A 364 14.67 -9.33 5.25
N GLY A 365 14.32 -8.74 6.40
CA GLY A 365 13.35 -9.30 7.34
C GLY A 365 12.00 -8.58 7.40
N GLU A 366 11.81 -7.50 6.65
CA GLU A 366 10.58 -6.70 6.65
C GLU A 366 10.11 -6.53 5.21
N HIS A 367 8.79 -6.57 4.98
CA HIS A 367 8.24 -6.30 3.66
C HIS A 367 8.01 -4.81 3.45
N ILE A 368 7.95 -4.37 2.19
CA ILE A 368 7.56 -3.01 1.83
C ILE A 368 6.21 -2.62 2.46
N SER A 369 6.09 -1.36 2.88
CA SER A 369 4.85 -0.86 3.47
C SER A 369 3.80 -0.56 2.39
N HIS A 370 2.52 -0.57 2.79
CA HIS A 370 1.41 -0.16 1.91
C HIS A 370 1.57 1.29 1.44
N ASP A 371 2.01 2.18 2.32
CA ASP A 371 2.25 3.59 2.00
C ASP A 371 3.36 3.76 0.96
N ASP A 372 4.43 2.96 1.01
CA ASP A 372 5.52 3.02 0.03
C ASP A 372 5.07 2.53 -1.34
N VAL A 373 4.23 1.49 -1.41
CA VAL A 373 3.60 1.09 -2.67
C VAL A 373 2.72 2.20 -3.23
N GLN A 374 1.93 2.87 -2.37
CA GLN A 374 1.10 3.99 -2.81
C GLN A 374 1.96 5.16 -3.35
N LYS A 375 3.09 5.47 -2.69
CA LYS A 375 4.06 6.46 -3.19
C LYS A 375 4.61 6.06 -4.56
N TRP A 376 4.99 4.79 -4.74
CA TRP A 376 5.45 4.29 -6.04
C TRP A 376 4.38 4.46 -7.11
N ILE A 377 3.13 4.07 -6.85
CA ILE A 377 2.02 4.25 -7.81
C ILE A 377 1.89 5.72 -8.21
N THR A 378 1.87 6.63 -7.23
CA THR A 378 1.75 8.07 -7.49
C THR A 378 2.92 8.61 -8.28
N GLU A 379 4.15 8.20 -7.96
CA GLU A 379 5.36 8.63 -8.64
C GLU A 379 5.42 8.13 -10.08
N PHE A 380 5.24 6.83 -10.32
CA PHE A 380 5.31 6.25 -11.66
C PHE A 380 4.18 6.79 -12.55
N ALA A 381 2.96 6.92 -12.02
CA ALA A 381 1.87 7.53 -12.76
C ALA A 381 2.14 9.00 -13.09
N SER A 382 2.76 9.76 -12.16
CA SER A 382 3.14 11.15 -12.41
C SER A 382 4.27 11.26 -13.44
N GLY A 383 5.28 10.40 -13.33
CA GLY A 383 6.43 10.39 -14.22
C GLY A 383 6.05 10.05 -15.65
N ALA A 384 5.12 9.11 -15.81
CA ALA A 384 4.56 8.74 -17.11
C ALA A 384 3.49 9.72 -17.64
N GLY A 385 3.17 10.79 -16.92
CA GLY A 385 2.20 11.79 -17.36
C GLY A 385 0.75 11.28 -17.42
N LEU A 386 0.38 10.27 -16.62
CA LEU A 386 -0.97 9.71 -16.66
C LEU A 386 -2.03 10.73 -16.19
N PRO A 387 -3.22 10.75 -16.83
CA PRO A 387 -4.27 11.70 -16.51
C PRO A 387 -4.80 11.52 -15.08
N ARG A 388 -5.03 12.64 -14.38
CA ARG A 388 -5.60 12.70 -13.01
C ARG A 388 -7.00 13.30 -12.95
N ALA A 389 -7.54 13.73 -14.09
CA ALA A 389 -8.80 14.47 -14.15
C ALA A 389 -10.01 13.64 -13.64
N ASN A 390 -9.96 12.31 -13.83
CA ASN A 390 -11.12 11.43 -13.58
C ASN A 390 -10.99 10.63 -12.26
N GLY A 391 -9.97 10.89 -11.44
CA GLY A 391 -9.77 10.19 -10.16
C GLY A 391 -8.30 9.96 -9.80
N THR A 392 -8.07 9.14 -8.77
CA THR A 392 -6.72 8.83 -8.28
C THR A 392 -6.40 7.36 -8.42
N PHE A 393 -5.18 7.04 -8.90
CA PHE A 393 -4.64 5.69 -8.82
C PHE A 393 -4.24 5.37 -7.37
N SER A 394 -4.87 4.34 -6.82
CA SER A 394 -4.52 3.79 -5.51
C SER A 394 -4.01 2.36 -5.62
N THR A 395 -3.63 1.76 -4.50
CA THR A 395 -3.25 0.33 -4.42
C THR A 395 -4.26 -0.69 -4.99
N HIS A 396 -5.49 -0.27 -5.33
CA HIS A 396 -6.48 -1.11 -6.00
C HIS A 396 -6.49 -0.99 -7.54
N CYS A 397 -5.71 -0.08 -8.15
CA CYS A 397 -5.75 0.20 -9.59
C CYS A 397 -5.37 -1.00 -10.46
N PHE A 398 -4.30 -1.73 -10.11
CA PHE A 398 -3.82 -2.88 -10.88
C PHE A 398 -4.84 -4.02 -10.91
N ARG A 399 -5.41 -4.34 -9.74
CA ARG A 399 -6.46 -5.35 -9.62
C ARG A 399 -7.66 -5.02 -10.51
N ARG A 400 -8.07 -3.76 -10.52
CA ARG A 400 -9.21 -3.30 -11.32
C ARG A 400 -8.91 -3.39 -12.81
N GLY A 401 -7.77 -2.84 -13.23
CA GLY A 401 -7.34 -2.84 -14.63
C GLY A 401 -7.15 -4.23 -15.21
N GLY A 402 -6.50 -5.15 -14.48
CA GLY A 402 -6.36 -6.53 -14.94
C GLY A 402 -7.68 -7.28 -15.06
N ALA A 403 -8.62 -7.02 -14.13
CA ALA A 403 -9.94 -7.63 -14.16
C ALA A 403 -10.76 -7.13 -15.35
N GLN A 404 -10.79 -5.82 -15.57
CA GLN A 404 -11.45 -5.21 -16.73
C GLN A 404 -10.81 -5.65 -18.04
N TYR A 405 -9.48 -5.71 -18.11
CA TYR A 405 -8.79 -6.18 -19.30
C TYR A 405 -9.22 -7.60 -19.67
N ARG A 406 -9.11 -8.57 -18.75
CA ARG A 406 -9.52 -9.94 -19.05
C ARG A 406 -11.01 -10.07 -19.31
N PHE A 407 -11.85 -9.24 -18.72
CA PHE A 407 -13.29 -9.31 -18.94
C PHE A 407 -13.72 -8.66 -20.28
N MET A 408 -13.06 -7.58 -20.70
CA MET A 408 -13.57 -6.69 -21.75
C MET A 408 -12.54 -6.32 -22.83
N PHE A 409 -11.33 -5.94 -22.43
CA PHE A 409 -10.35 -5.34 -23.37
C PHE A 409 -9.37 -6.35 -23.97
N ALA A 410 -9.32 -7.57 -23.46
CA ALA A 410 -8.52 -8.63 -24.05
C ALA A 410 -9.03 -8.95 -25.47
N PRO A 411 -8.13 -9.38 -26.39
CA PRO A 411 -8.52 -9.80 -27.73
C PRO A 411 -9.64 -10.83 -27.69
N VAL A 412 -10.48 -10.82 -28.73
CA VAL A 412 -11.58 -11.79 -28.88
C VAL A 412 -11.01 -13.21 -28.81
N GLY A 413 -11.67 -14.08 -28.03
CA GLY A 413 -11.18 -15.42 -27.72
C GLY A 413 -10.20 -15.52 -26.54
N ARG A 414 -9.69 -14.38 -26.02
CA ARG A 414 -8.85 -14.31 -24.80
C ARG A 414 -9.55 -13.66 -23.61
N ARG A 415 -10.78 -13.18 -23.81
CA ARG A 415 -11.67 -12.66 -22.77
C ARG A 415 -12.14 -13.78 -21.85
N TRP A 416 -12.37 -13.45 -20.59
CA TRP A 416 -12.74 -14.39 -19.54
C TRP A 416 -14.21 -14.25 -19.20
N THR A 417 -14.87 -15.40 -19.04
CA THR A 417 -16.22 -15.47 -18.50
C THR A 417 -16.28 -14.90 -17.09
N LEU A 418 -17.47 -14.43 -16.67
CA LEU A 418 -17.68 -13.94 -15.30
C LEU A 418 -17.29 -14.98 -14.23
N ARG A 419 -17.45 -16.28 -14.52
CA ARG A 419 -17.03 -17.37 -13.64
C ARG A 419 -15.50 -17.44 -13.48
N GLN A 420 -14.76 -17.32 -14.59
CA GLN A 420 -13.30 -17.27 -14.56
C GLN A 420 -12.81 -16.03 -13.80
N VAL A 421 -13.41 -14.86 -14.06
CA VAL A 421 -13.09 -13.61 -13.35
C VAL A 421 -13.34 -13.77 -11.85
N ARG A 422 -14.51 -14.31 -11.47
CA ARG A 422 -14.88 -14.55 -10.08
C ARG A 422 -13.86 -15.44 -9.35
N TRP A 423 -13.48 -16.56 -9.98
CA TRP A 423 -12.50 -17.49 -9.42
C TRP A 423 -11.13 -16.82 -9.28
N TRP A 424 -10.64 -16.19 -10.35
CA TRP A 424 -9.30 -15.64 -10.41
C TRP A 424 -9.08 -14.48 -9.45
N GLY A 425 -10.05 -13.58 -9.28
CA GLY A 425 -9.95 -12.52 -8.28
C GLY A 425 -10.42 -12.91 -6.88
N GLY A 426 -10.86 -14.16 -6.69
CA GLY A 426 -11.19 -14.73 -5.39
C GLY A 426 -12.38 -14.06 -4.72
N TRP A 427 -13.46 -13.85 -5.48
CA TRP A 427 -14.77 -13.43 -4.97
C TRP A 427 -15.53 -14.65 -4.42
N ALA A 428 -16.05 -14.55 -3.20
CA ALA A 428 -16.74 -15.66 -2.51
C ALA A 428 -18.09 -16.01 -3.17
N GLU A 429 -18.62 -17.21 -2.94
CA GLU A 429 -19.88 -17.63 -3.57
C GLU A 429 -21.09 -16.81 -3.08
N GLY A 430 -21.02 -16.32 -1.83
CA GLY A 430 -22.03 -15.44 -1.22
C GLY A 430 -21.83 -13.94 -1.42
N GLU A 431 -20.83 -13.48 -2.19
CA GLU A 431 -20.73 -12.05 -2.54
C GLU A 431 -21.72 -11.69 -3.66
N HIS A 432 -22.42 -10.55 -3.51
CA HIS A 432 -23.47 -10.13 -4.45
C HIS A 432 -22.88 -9.89 -5.83
N ARG A 433 -23.45 -10.54 -6.85
CA ARG A 433 -22.97 -10.48 -8.26
C ARG A 433 -22.92 -9.04 -8.77
N ASP A 434 -23.88 -8.21 -8.37
CA ASP A 434 -23.93 -6.79 -8.71
C ASP A 434 -22.69 -6.01 -8.28
N THR A 435 -22.05 -6.40 -7.17
CA THR A 435 -20.83 -5.70 -6.73
C THR A 435 -19.66 -5.99 -7.66
N LEU A 436 -19.55 -7.23 -8.16
CA LEU A 436 -18.54 -7.60 -9.16
C LEU A 436 -18.84 -6.93 -10.51
N ILE A 437 -20.11 -6.93 -10.93
CA ILE A 437 -20.52 -6.31 -12.20
C ILE A 437 -20.28 -4.79 -12.15
N LYS A 438 -20.69 -4.10 -11.08
CA LYS A 438 -20.36 -2.68 -10.88
C LYS A 438 -18.84 -2.46 -10.88
N TYR A 439 -18.07 -3.31 -10.19
CA TYR A 439 -16.61 -3.19 -10.18
C TYR A 439 -15.97 -3.27 -11.57
N LEU A 440 -16.53 -4.08 -12.48
CA LEU A 440 -16.07 -4.23 -13.86
C LEU A 440 -16.57 -3.08 -14.75
N LEU A 441 -17.85 -2.71 -14.64
CA LEU A 441 -18.53 -1.79 -15.57
C LEU A 441 -18.52 -0.31 -15.15
N ASP A 442 -18.24 0.04 -13.89
CA ASP A 442 -18.39 1.41 -13.35
C ASP A 442 -17.54 2.49 -14.08
N GLU A 443 -16.54 2.10 -14.88
CA GLU A 443 -15.75 3.03 -15.71
C GLU A 443 -16.24 3.12 -17.17
N LEU A 444 -16.94 2.11 -17.69
CA LEU A 444 -17.46 2.13 -19.08
C LEU A 444 -18.41 3.29 -19.33
N ASN A 445 -19.25 3.59 -18.34
CA ASN A 445 -20.22 4.69 -18.43
C ASN A 445 -19.57 6.07 -18.59
N THR A 446 -18.24 6.19 -18.47
CA THR A 446 -17.49 7.44 -18.71
C THR A 446 -16.79 7.50 -20.07
N TYR A 447 -16.83 6.41 -20.86
CA TYR A 447 -16.12 6.30 -22.13
C TYR A 447 -17.04 6.15 -23.35
N GLU A 448 -18.31 5.79 -23.14
CA GLU A 448 -19.27 5.52 -24.20
C GLU A 448 -20.24 6.71 -24.35
N ASP A 449 -19.94 7.61 -25.29
CA ASP A 449 -20.69 8.87 -25.50
C ASP A 449 -21.60 8.87 -26.75
N ASP A 450 -21.48 7.89 -27.65
CA ASP A 450 -22.30 7.77 -28.86
C ASP A 450 -22.69 6.32 -29.14
N TYR A 451 -24.00 6.09 -29.23
CA TYR A 451 -24.62 4.78 -29.47
C TYR A 451 -25.55 4.79 -30.70
N SER A 452 -25.59 5.91 -31.44
CA SER A 452 -26.51 6.12 -32.54
C SER A 452 -26.37 5.06 -33.65
N GLY A 453 -25.17 4.48 -33.79
CA GLY A 453 -24.86 3.45 -34.77
C GLY A 453 -25.09 2.01 -34.33
N MET A 454 -25.52 1.70 -33.10
CA MET A 454 -25.52 0.33 -32.54
C MET A 454 -26.39 -0.71 -33.28
N LEU A 455 -27.33 -0.27 -34.11
CA LEU A 455 -28.16 -1.15 -34.94
C LEU A 455 -27.72 -1.19 -36.41
N LEU A 456 -26.65 -0.48 -36.77
CA LEU A 456 -26.10 -0.54 -38.11
C LEU A 456 -25.50 -1.95 -38.36
N PRO A 457 -25.72 -2.53 -39.56
CA PRO A 457 -25.23 -3.87 -39.91
C PRO A 457 -23.72 -4.03 -39.75
N THR A 458 -22.99 -2.92 -39.85
CA THR A 458 -21.56 -2.81 -39.61
C THR A 458 -21.34 -1.75 -38.53
N GLN A 459 -20.89 -2.20 -37.35
CA GLN A 459 -20.47 -1.30 -36.27
C GLN A 459 -19.13 -0.66 -36.65
N PRO A 460 -19.01 0.68 -36.68
CA PRO A 460 -17.79 1.36 -37.09
C PRO A 460 -16.68 1.35 -36.03
N ASP A 461 -16.97 1.03 -34.76
CA ASP A 461 -16.01 1.12 -33.66
C ASP A 461 -15.84 -0.23 -32.94
N THR A 462 -14.92 -1.05 -33.45
CA THR A 462 -14.60 -2.39 -32.93
C THR A 462 -13.80 -2.38 -31.63
N ASP A 463 -13.12 -1.27 -31.34
CA ASP A 463 -12.06 -1.23 -30.33
C ASP A 463 -12.54 -0.65 -28.98
N LYS A 464 -13.74 -0.05 -28.96
CA LYS A 464 -14.31 0.61 -27.77
C LYS A 464 -15.58 -0.04 -27.23
N THR A 465 -16.17 -0.99 -27.95
CA THR A 465 -17.50 -1.51 -27.64
C THR A 465 -17.44 -2.90 -26.98
N PHE A 466 -18.11 -3.08 -25.84
CA PHE A 466 -18.15 -4.32 -25.06
C PHE A 466 -18.56 -5.57 -25.88
N LEU A 467 -19.40 -5.40 -26.91
CA LEU A 467 -20.03 -6.48 -27.70
C LEU A 467 -19.65 -6.48 -29.19
N GLY A 468 -18.49 -5.94 -29.59
CA GLY A 468 -18.02 -6.01 -31.00
C GLY A 468 -17.79 -7.42 -31.55
N GLU A 469 -18.00 -8.48 -30.74
CA GLU A 469 -17.79 -9.90 -31.07
C GLU A 469 -18.53 -10.35 -32.33
N ALA A 470 -19.72 -9.81 -32.59
CA ALA A 470 -20.53 -10.21 -33.73
C ALA A 470 -19.89 -9.86 -35.08
N SER A 471 -19.15 -8.75 -35.19
CA SER A 471 -18.60 -8.30 -36.49
C SER A 471 -17.25 -8.94 -36.82
N SER A 472 -16.41 -9.22 -35.83
CA SER A 472 -15.07 -9.82 -36.06
C SER A 472 -15.07 -11.34 -36.18
N THR A 473 -16.15 -12.01 -35.76
CA THR A 473 -16.31 -13.47 -35.86
C THR A 473 -17.51 -13.89 -36.71
N ALA A 474 -18.26 -12.93 -37.26
CA ALA A 474 -19.27 -13.25 -38.26
C ALA A 474 -18.63 -13.95 -39.47
N PRO A 475 -19.24 -15.03 -39.98
CA PRO A 475 -18.87 -15.52 -41.31
C PRO A 475 -18.95 -14.36 -42.29
N ALA A 476 -17.96 -14.24 -43.17
CA ALA A 476 -17.92 -13.19 -44.19
C ALA A 476 -19.28 -13.16 -44.90
N THR A 477 -19.94 -11.99 -44.88
CA THR A 477 -21.21 -11.83 -45.58
C THR A 477 -20.99 -12.02 -47.09
N THR A 478 -22.03 -12.39 -47.82
CA THR A 478 -21.98 -12.49 -49.29
C THR A 478 -21.47 -11.19 -49.91
N GLU A 479 -21.80 -10.05 -49.31
CA GLU A 479 -21.29 -8.72 -49.69
C GLU A 479 -19.76 -8.63 -49.56
N ASN A 480 -19.20 -9.04 -48.41
CA ASN A 480 -17.76 -9.02 -48.15
C ASN A 480 -16.99 -9.91 -49.13
N ILE A 481 -17.53 -11.10 -49.43
CA ILE A 481 -16.97 -12.02 -50.41
C ILE A 481 -17.05 -11.43 -51.81
N THR A 482 -18.16 -10.77 -52.15
CA THR A 482 -18.35 -10.13 -53.46
C THR A 482 -17.38 -8.97 -53.66
N MET A 483 -17.19 -8.12 -52.64
CA MET A 483 -16.23 -7.02 -52.67
C MET A 483 -14.78 -7.52 -52.81
N LEU A 484 -14.41 -8.56 -52.06
CA LEU A 484 -13.07 -9.17 -52.15
C LEU A 484 -12.84 -9.82 -53.52
N HIS A 485 -13.85 -10.51 -54.06
CA HIS A 485 -13.81 -11.08 -55.40
C HIS A 485 -13.68 -9.99 -56.49
N GLN A 486 -14.41 -8.89 -56.35
CA GLN A 486 -14.32 -7.76 -57.28
C GLN A 486 -12.95 -7.09 -57.26
N SER A 487 -12.39 -6.86 -56.06
CA SER A 487 -11.04 -6.31 -55.89
C SER A 487 -9.99 -7.23 -56.51
N LEU A 488 -9.99 -8.51 -56.16
CA LEU A 488 -9.05 -9.49 -56.69
C LEU A 488 -9.17 -9.62 -58.22
N SER A 489 -10.40 -9.60 -58.74
CA SER A 489 -10.64 -9.62 -60.19
C SER A 489 -10.15 -8.36 -60.90
N ALA A 490 -10.16 -7.21 -60.23
CA ALA A 490 -9.61 -5.96 -60.76
C ALA A 490 -8.08 -6.00 -60.78
N ASP A 491 -7.45 -6.50 -59.70
CA ASP A 491 -6.00 -6.65 -59.60
C ASP A 491 -5.45 -7.64 -60.63
N ILE A 492 -6.13 -8.77 -60.83
CA ILE A 492 -5.77 -9.76 -61.85
C ILE A 492 -5.89 -9.15 -63.25
N ARG A 493 -6.94 -8.37 -63.53
CA ARG A 493 -7.08 -7.67 -64.82
C ARG A 493 -6.00 -6.62 -65.02
N ALA A 494 -5.63 -5.88 -63.98
CA ALA A 494 -4.54 -4.91 -64.04
C ALA A 494 -3.20 -5.59 -64.32
N LEU A 495 -2.93 -6.73 -63.68
CA LEU A 495 -1.76 -7.58 -63.93
C LEU A 495 -1.73 -8.11 -65.36
N SER A 496 -2.85 -8.65 -65.85
CA SER A 496 -2.98 -9.15 -67.23
C SER A 496 -2.70 -8.05 -68.25
N ASN A 497 -3.31 -6.87 -68.07
CA ASN A 497 -3.08 -5.72 -68.95
C ASN A 497 -1.62 -5.22 -68.86
N GLY A 498 -0.98 -5.36 -67.70
CA GLY A 498 0.45 -5.08 -67.52
C GLY A 498 1.33 -6.07 -68.29
N PHE A 499 1.00 -7.36 -68.24
CA PHE A 499 1.68 -8.41 -69.00
C PHE A 499 1.53 -8.24 -70.52
N ASP A 500 0.33 -7.92 -71.00
CA ASP A 500 0.09 -7.69 -72.44
C ASP A 500 0.88 -6.47 -72.95
N LYS A 501 0.97 -5.41 -72.15
CA LYS A 501 1.84 -4.26 -72.46
C LYS A 501 3.32 -4.65 -72.49
N LEU A 502 3.77 -5.56 -71.63
CA LEU A 502 5.15 -6.04 -71.59
C LEU A 502 5.48 -6.95 -72.78
N LEU A 503 4.53 -7.80 -73.19
CA LEU A 503 4.67 -8.70 -74.34
C LEU A 503 4.66 -7.96 -75.68
N HIS A 504 3.98 -6.82 -75.78
CA HIS A 504 4.02 -5.97 -76.98
C HIS A 504 5.31 -5.14 -77.14
N ILE A 505 6.18 -5.07 -76.12
CA ILE A 505 7.47 -4.36 -76.18
C ILE A 505 8.62 -5.27 -76.65
N LEU A 506 8.41 -6.59 -76.74
CA LEU A 506 9.43 -7.55 -77.16
C LEU A 506 9.22 -7.99 -78.62
N PRO A 507 10.19 -7.76 -79.55
CA PRO A 507 10.09 -8.29 -80.90
C PRO A 507 10.36 -9.79 -80.89
N VAL A 508 9.30 -10.58 -81.11
CA VAL A 508 9.35 -12.03 -81.31
C VAL A 508 10.07 -12.34 -82.62
N ARG A 509 11.21 -13.05 -82.54
CA ARG A 509 11.88 -13.64 -83.71
C ARG A 509 11.23 -15.00 -83.99
N SER A 510 10.48 -15.06 -85.09
CA SER A 510 9.83 -16.27 -85.62
C SER A 510 10.80 -17.39 -85.97
N GLY A 511 10.40 -18.62 -85.66
CA GLY A 511 11.08 -19.84 -86.06
C GLY A 511 10.16 -21.07 -85.99
N ALA A 512 9.35 -21.24 -87.04
CA ALA A 512 8.96 -22.52 -87.67
C ALA A 512 8.24 -23.63 -86.87
N TYR A 513 6.93 -23.75 -87.18
CA TYR A 513 6.11 -24.95 -87.51
C TYR A 513 6.06 -26.15 -86.53
N TYR A 514 4.87 -26.49 -86.01
CA TYR A 514 3.92 -27.43 -86.64
C TYR A 514 2.49 -27.27 -86.06
N ASN A 515 1.52 -27.27 -86.97
CA ASN A 515 0.06 -27.29 -86.80
C ASN A 515 -0.38 -28.74 -86.45
N MET A 516 -1.16 -29.04 -85.41
CA MET A 516 -2.65 -29.07 -85.27
C MET A 516 -2.99 -30.27 -84.34
N PRO A 517 -4.24 -30.52 -83.87
CA PRO A 517 -5.40 -29.66 -83.63
C PRO A 517 -5.99 -29.80 -82.18
N ILE A 518 -6.96 -28.93 -81.90
CA ILE A 518 -7.73 -28.76 -80.67
C ILE A 518 -8.92 -29.74 -80.61
N ASN A 519 -9.17 -30.43 -79.48
CA ASN A 519 -10.42 -30.23 -78.72
C ASN A 519 -10.50 -30.99 -77.37
N ASN A 520 -10.73 -30.18 -76.34
CA ASN A 520 -11.61 -30.32 -75.18
C ASN A 520 -11.60 -31.54 -74.23
N SER A 521 -11.51 -31.14 -72.96
CA SER A 521 -11.97 -31.77 -71.71
C SER A 521 -11.25 -33.04 -71.25
N MET A 522 -10.40 -32.87 -70.22
CA MET A 522 -9.92 -33.94 -69.34
C MET A 522 -9.97 -33.49 -67.87
N PRO A 523 -10.27 -34.40 -66.94
CA PRO A 523 -10.68 -34.08 -65.57
C PRO A 523 -9.46 -33.93 -64.65
N ILE A 524 -9.46 -32.93 -63.77
CA ILE A 524 -8.47 -32.88 -62.67
C ILE A 524 -9.05 -33.68 -61.49
N SER A 525 -8.56 -34.91 -61.37
CA SER A 525 -8.69 -35.75 -60.18
C SER A 525 -7.68 -35.28 -59.14
N VAL A 526 -8.16 -34.90 -57.95
CA VAL A 526 -7.31 -34.68 -56.77
C VAL A 526 -7.31 -35.97 -55.97
N GLN A 527 -6.19 -36.70 -56.00
CA GLN A 527 -5.92 -37.77 -55.05
C GLN A 527 -4.49 -37.64 -54.52
N THR A 528 -4.41 -37.24 -53.25
CA THR A 528 -3.21 -37.14 -52.45
C THR A 528 -2.82 -38.53 -51.96
N GLN A 529 -1.66 -39.05 -52.37
CA GLN A 529 -0.96 -40.11 -51.65
C GLN A 529 0.53 -39.77 -51.50
N ALA A 530 1.02 -40.04 -50.29
CA ALA A 530 2.36 -39.79 -49.78
C ALA A 530 3.42 -40.79 -50.31
N LEU A 531 4.70 -40.49 -50.06
CA LEU A 531 5.90 -41.35 -49.82
C LEU A 531 7.21 -40.57 -50.25
N PRO A 532 8.45 -41.04 -50.03
CA PRO A 532 9.18 -41.24 -48.75
C PRO A 532 10.61 -40.60 -48.74
N VAL A 533 11.29 -40.71 -47.59
CA VAL A 533 12.68 -40.27 -47.27
C VAL A 533 13.75 -40.97 -48.13
N PRO A 534 14.90 -40.31 -48.40
CA PRO A 534 16.20 -40.99 -48.20
C PRO A 534 17.36 -40.10 -47.67
N GLY A 535 18.14 -40.66 -46.73
CA GLY A 535 19.61 -40.71 -46.84
C GLY A 535 20.46 -39.59 -46.21
N ALA A 536 21.29 -39.97 -45.23
CA ALA A 536 22.30 -39.17 -44.56
C ALA A 536 23.54 -38.86 -45.43
N PHE A 537 24.00 -37.61 -45.42
CA PHE A 537 25.42 -37.21 -45.59
C PHE A 537 25.66 -35.93 -44.79
N GLY A 538 26.64 -35.99 -43.88
CA GLY A 538 26.85 -34.98 -42.83
C GLY A 538 27.74 -33.82 -43.25
N TRP A 539 27.50 -32.66 -42.63
CA TRP A 539 28.49 -31.59 -42.48
C TRP A 539 28.33 -30.92 -41.10
N VAL A 540 29.32 -31.21 -40.25
CA VAL A 540 30.11 -30.27 -39.43
C VAL A 540 29.36 -29.33 -38.47
N GLN A 541 29.48 -29.64 -37.17
CA GLN A 541 29.39 -28.67 -36.09
C GLN A 541 30.59 -27.71 -36.10
N PRO A 542 30.41 -26.42 -35.75
CA PRO A 542 31.50 -25.64 -35.18
C PRO A 542 31.63 -26.02 -33.69
N HIS A 543 32.51 -26.97 -33.40
CA HIS A 543 33.04 -27.17 -32.05
C HIS A 543 33.93 -25.97 -31.69
N ILE A 544 33.53 -25.22 -30.66
CA ILE A 544 34.43 -24.33 -29.94
C ILE A 544 35.38 -25.22 -29.12
N PRO A 545 36.71 -25.10 -29.25
CA PRO A 545 37.65 -25.96 -28.52
C PRO A 545 37.64 -25.65 -27.03
N ILE A 546 37.30 -26.66 -26.24
CA ILE A 546 37.68 -26.77 -24.83
C ILE A 546 39.17 -27.14 -24.81
N PRO A 547 40.06 -26.34 -24.19
CA PRO A 547 41.42 -26.80 -23.92
C PRO A 547 41.39 -27.74 -22.71
N GLN A 548 41.65 -29.03 -22.94
CA GLN A 548 42.20 -29.90 -21.91
C GLN A 548 43.72 -29.69 -21.84
N PRO A 549 44.32 -29.44 -20.67
CA PRO A 549 45.75 -29.60 -20.49
C PRO A 549 46.07 -31.05 -20.08
N SER A 550 47.03 -31.62 -20.80
CA SER A 550 47.64 -32.91 -20.54
C SER A 550 48.46 -32.92 -19.24
N LEU A 551 48.41 -34.04 -18.54
CA LEU A 551 49.39 -34.44 -17.54
C LEU A 551 50.74 -34.72 -18.19
N ALA A 552 51.80 -34.06 -17.73
CA ALA A 552 53.13 -34.66 -17.54
C ALA A 552 54.01 -33.80 -16.60
N SER A 553 54.45 -34.45 -15.51
CA SER A 553 55.73 -34.29 -14.79
C SER A 553 56.16 -32.94 -14.17
N HIS A 554 56.23 -32.97 -12.82
CA HIS A 554 57.17 -32.35 -11.88
C HIS A 554 58.51 -31.83 -12.46
N PRO A 555 59.15 -30.76 -11.90
CA PRO A 555 59.71 -30.83 -10.54
C PRO A 555 59.87 -29.53 -9.68
N HIS A 556 60.08 -29.78 -8.38
CA HIS A 556 60.85 -29.04 -7.34
C HIS A 556 60.49 -27.60 -6.87
N HIS A 557 60.18 -27.55 -5.56
CA HIS A 557 60.40 -26.53 -4.50
C HIS A 557 61.56 -25.52 -4.73
N PRO A 558 61.55 -24.29 -4.12
CA PRO A 558 61.55 -24.09 -2.64
C PRO A 558 60.77 -22.87 -2.07
N PRO A 559 60.72 -22.71 -0.73
CA PRO A 559 59.82 -21.80 0.01
C PRO A 559 60.52 -20.61 0.68
N ILE A 560 59.84 -19.47 0.83
CA ILE A 560 60.17 -18.32 1.73
C ILE A 560 58.83 -17.62 2.05
N SER A 561 58.16 -17.80 3.18
CA SER A 561 58.35 -17.24 4.54
C SER A 561 58.18 -15.72 4.70
N ASN A 562 57.37 -15.34 5.71
CA ASN A 562 57.29 -14.05 6.43
C ASN A 562 56.58 -12.90 5.68
N SER A 563 55.84 -11.97 6.30
CA SER A 563 55.77 -11.54 7.70
C SER A 563 54.43 -10.82 7.94
N SER A 564 53.86 -11.05 9.13
CA SER A 564 53.34 -10.02 10.04
C SER A 564 53.69 -8.57 9.71
N ASN A 565 52.71 -7.66 9.82
CA ASN A 565 52.87 -6.40 10.57
C ASN A 565 51.53 -5.64 10.71
N VAL A 566 51.04 -5.64 11.94
CA VAL A 566 50.31 -4.56 12.61
C VAL A 566 51.35 -3.92 13.56
N PRO A 567 51.20 -2.72 14.17
CA PRO A 567 50.52 -1.47 13.84
C PRO A 567 51.50 -0.27 13.80
N HIS A 568 51.06 0.91 13.33
CA HIS A 568 51.62 2.17 13.84
C HIS A 568 50.51 3.17 14.19
N SER A 569 50.31 3.32 15.49
CA SER A 569 49.80 4.51 16.14
C SER A 569 50.82 5.65 16.01
N VAL A 570 50.37 6.83 15.59
CA VAL A 570 51.09 8.09 15.83
C VAL A 570 50.10 9.13 16.35
N ILE A 571 50.60 9.85 17.35
CA ILE A 571 49.98 10.74 18.32
C ILE A 571 50.21 12.19 17.88
N PHE A 572 49.14 13.01 17.99
CA PHE A 572 49.06 14.48 18.14
C PHE A 572 49.52 15.36 16.95
N THR A 573 48.82 16.44 16.58
CA THR A 573 48.72 17.70 17.36
C THR A 573 47.48 18.55 17.04
N HIS A 574 46.90 19.16 18.08
CA HIS A 574 45.92 20.25 18.00
C HIS A 574 46.55 21.57 17.53
N LYS A 575 45.98 22.21 16.50
CA LYS A 575 45.83 23.67 16.39
C LYS A 575 44.50 23.99 15.70
N GLY A 576 43.68 24.79 16.38
CA GLY A 576 42.31 25.08 16.00
C GLY A 576 42.18 26.03 14.82
N THR A 577 41.24 25.69 13.93
CA THR A 577 40.27 26.63 13.34
C THR A 577 38.98 25.85 13.15
N HIS A 578 37.85 26.40 13.59
CA HIS A 578 36.53 25.77 13.49
C HIS A 578 36.14 25.60 12.01
N LYS A 579 36.50 24.46 11.42
CA LYS A 579 35.88 23.93 10.21
C LYS A 579 35.03 22.74 10.64
N GLY A 580 33.74 22.75 10.29
CA GLY A 580 32.81 21.67 10.61
C GLY A 580 33.44 20.33 10.21
N ARG A 581 33.34 19.33 11.09
CA ARG A 581 33.77 17.96 10.77
C ARG A 581 33.09 17.55 9.45
N PRO A 582 33.83 16.95 8.49
CA PRO A 582 33.21 16.36 7.32
C PRO A 582 32.14 15.36 7.76
N LEU A 583 30.98 15.38 7.11
CA LEU A 583 30.00 14.31 7.25
C LEU A 583 30.68 13.00 6.80
N PRO A 584 30.54 11.90 7.55
CA PRO A 584 31.16 10.63 7.17
C PRO A 584 30.57 10.14 5.85
N ASP A 585 31.43 9.64 4.98
CA ASP A 585 31.08 9.03 3.70
C ASP A 585 30.30 7.73 3.94
N SER A 586 28.97 7.84 4.05
CA SER A 586 27.98 6.75 4.12
C SER A 586 28.07 5.78 5.33
N GLY A 587 26.92 5.26 5.80
CA GLY A 587 26.88 4.08 6.67
C GLY A 587 26.54 4.26 8.17
N LEU A 588 26.02 5.41 8.62
CA LEU A 588 25.59 5.55 10.03
C LEU A 588 24.40 4.64 10.34
N ILE A 589 24.62 3.62 11.18
CA ILE A 589 23.60 2.65 11.60
C ILE A 589 23.50 2.65 13.12
N VAL A 590 22.27 2.65 13.64
CA VAL A 590 21.99 2.30 15.04
C VAL A 590 21.32 0.93 15.04
N PRO A 591 22.02 -0.15 15.46
CA PRO A 591 21.51 -1.51 15.34
C PRO A 591 20.21 -1.72 16.12
N ASP A 592 19.34 -2.56 15.57
CA ASP A 592 18.13 -2.99 16.27
C ASP A 592 18.47 -3.94 17.41
N VAL A 593 17.67 -3.84 18.47
CA VAL A 593 17.82 -4.66 19.67
C VAL A 593 16.47 -5.33 19.92
N PRO A 594 16.41 -6.68 20.02
CA PRO A 594 17.56 -7.59 20.13
C PRO A 594 18.37 -7.75 18.82
N VAL A 595 19.70 -7.80 18.95
CA VAL A 595 20.63 -7.98 17.81
C VAL A 595 20.61 -9.42 17.30
N THR A 596 20.98 -9.62 16.03
CA THR A 596 21.11 -10.95 15.42
C THR A 596 22.49 -11.52 15.72
N LEU A 597 22.57 -12.70 16.34
CA LEU A 597 23.85 -13.37 16.61
C LEU A 597 24.39 -14.04 15.34
N PRO A 598 25.69 -14.39 15.26
CA PRO A 598 26.27 -15.11 14.11
C PRO A 598 25.52 -16.41 13.74
N SER A 599 24.85 -17.03 14.72
CA SER A 599 23.96 -18.19 14.54
C SER A 599 22.64 -17.90 13.78
N GLY A 600 22.36 -16.65 13.41
CA GLY A 600 21.08 -16.21 12.83
C GLY A 600 19.94 -16.00 13.85
N MET A 601 20.09 -16.48 15.09
CA MET A 601 19.11 -16.26 16.15
C MET A 601 19.20 -14.84 16.74
N LYS A 602 18.07 -14.31 17.22
CA LYS A 602 18.04 -13.04 17.96
C LYS A 602 18.55 -13.24 19.39
N SER A 603 19.31 -12.27 19.89
CA SER A 603 19.69 -12.18 21.31
C SER A 603 18.47 -12.15 22.23
N LYS A 604 18.64 -12.54 23.50
CA LYS A 604 17.52 -12.60 24.46
C LYS A 604 17.01 -11.20 24.75
N ARG A 605 15.69 -11.05 24.85
CA ARG A 605 15.07 -9.76 25.17
C ARG A 605 15.53 -9.20 26.52
N SER A 606 15.77 -10.05 27.50
CA SER A 606 16.30 -9.68 28.82
C SER A 606 17.72 -9.09 28.78
N GLU A 607 18.49 -9.34 27.71
CA GLU A 607 19.84 -8.84 27.52
C GLU A 607 19.87 -7.54 26.68
N SER A 608 18.72 -7.10 26.18
CA SER A 608 18.61 -5.93 25.31
C SER A 608 19.23 -4.68 25.93
N TRP A 609 19.04 -4.45 27.23
CA TRP A 609 19.55 -3.25 27.89
C TRP A 609 21.08 -3.26 28.04
N ILE A 610 21.69 -4.44 28.19
CA ILE A 610 23.14 -4.61 28.22
C ILE A 610 23.72 -4.26 26.85
N ILE A 611 23.09 -4.74 25.78
CA ILE A 611 23.47 -4.41 24.41
C ILE A 611 23.34 -2.90 24.15
N ILE A 612 22.28 -2.26 24.68
CA ILE A 612 22.11 -0.80 24.56
C ILE A 612 23.23 -0.03 25.25
N VAL A 613 23.64 -0.45 26.45
CA VAL A 613 24.77 0.14 27.18
C VAL A 613 26.06 -0.03 26.37
N ARG A 614 26.30 -1.22 25.81
CA ARG A 614 27.44 -1.47 24.92
C ARG A 614 27.44 -0.58 23.68
N HIS A 615 26.30 -0.46 22.99
CA HIS A 615 26.13 0.45 21.85
C HIS A 615 26.43 1.90 22.21
N TRP A 616 26.07 2.30 23.43
CA TRP A 616 26.31 3.65 23.93
C TRP A 616 27.78 3.95 24.20
N GLU A 617 28.51 3.01 24.80
CA GLU A 617 29.86 3.25 25.31
C GLU A 617 31.01 2.79 24.41
N GLU A 618 30.81 1.67 23.73
CA GLU A 618 31.83 0.94 22.97
C GLU A 618 31.49 0.85 21.48
N GLY A 619 30.20 0.93 21.14
CA GLY A 619 29.71 0.67 19.79
C GLY A 619 29.47 -0.83 19.55
N ASP A 620 29.31 -1.20 18.28
CA ASP A 620 29.10 -2.57 17.82
C ASP A 620 29.51 -2.70 16.35
N ALA A 621 30.82 -2.80 16.11
CA ALA A 621 31.39 -2.88 14.76
C ALA A 621 30.83 -4.08 13.97
N THR A 622 30.50 -5.20 14.64
CA THR A 622 29.90 -6.38 14.01
C THR A 622 28.51 -6.12 13.42
N HIS A 623 27.82 -5.08 13.89
CA HIS A 623 26.52 -4.63 13.39
C HIS A 623 26.57 -3.25 12.72
N GLY A 624 27.75 -2.79 12.32
CA GLY A 624 27.93 -1.51 11.60
C GLY A 624 27.95 -0.25 12.48
N LEU A 625 27.94 -0.38 13.81
CA LEU A 625 28.08 0.74 14.74
C LEU A 625 29.55 0.90 15.14
N THR A 626 30.37 1.49 14.26
CA THR A 626 31.82 1.61 14.50
C THR A 626 32.18 2.70 15.51
N THR A 627 31.36 3.76 15.61
CA THR A 627 31.54 4.84 16.59
C THR A 627 30.51 4.70 17.72
N PRO A 628 30.91 4.70 19.01
CA PRO A 628 29.98 4.66 20.13
C PRO A 628 28.95 5.79 20.08
N LEU A 629 27.69 5.50 20.44
CA LEU A 629 26.61 6.49 20.29
C LEU A 629 26.82 7.75 21.15
N LYS A 630 27.53 7.67 22.28
CA LYS A 630 27.85 8.84 23.12
C LYS A 630 28.72 9.87 22.40
N ASP A 631 29.52 9.43 21.43
CA ASP A 631 30.51 10.24 20.71
C ASP A 631 29.96 10.76 19.36
N TRP A 632 28.68 10.49 19.05
CA TRP A 632 28.05 10.96 17.82
C TRP A 632 27.85 12.48 17.85
N PRO A 633 28.37 13.22 16.86
CA PRO A 633 28.16 14.66 16.75
C PRO A 633 26.70 14.96 16.34
N LYS A 634 26.18 16.13 16.74
CA LYS A 634 24.74 16.46 16.58
C LYS A 634 24.31 16.51 15.11
N GLU A 635 25.22 16.89 14.23
CA GLU A 635 25.01 17.01 12.80
C GLU A 635 24.61 15.65 12.19
N TRP A 636 25.12 14.54 12.75
CA TRP A 636 24.79 13.17 12.32
C TRP A 636 23.36 12.74 12.65
N LEU A 637 22.66 13.49 13.52
CA LEU A 637 21.28 13.22 13.92
C LEU A 637 20.26 14.19 13.27
N THR A 638 20.72 15.04 12.33
CA THR A 638 19.91 16.06 11.66
C THR A 638 19.76 15.77 10.15
N GLY A 639 18.88 16.53 9.47
CA GLY A 639 18.67 16.38 8.02
C GLY A 639 18.15 14.99 7.62
N ALA A 640 18.80 14.36 6.63
CA ALA A 640 18.46 13.03 6.12
C ALA A 640 18.56 11.92 7.17
N ASN A 641 19.37 12.10 8.23
CA ASN A 641 19.59 11.12 9.30
C ASN A 641 18.65 11.30 10.50
N LYS A 642 17.65 12.19 10.41
CA LYS A 642 16.64 12.42 11.45
C LYS A 642 15.96 11.13 11.97
N PRO A 643 15.71 10.07 11.17
CA PRO A 643 15.17 8.82 11.69
C PRO A 643 16.07 8.14 12.76
N LEU A 644 17.40 8.31 12.68
CA LEU A 644 18.35 7.75 13.65
C LEU A 644 18.29 8.49 15.00
N ALA A 645 17.87 9.76 15.00
CA ALA A 645 17.79 10.59 16.21
C ALA A 645 16.87 10.00 17.29
N MET A 646 15.78 9.36 16.89
CA MET A 646 14.87 8.70 17.82
C MET A 646 15.52 7.48 18.47
N LYS A 647 16.14 6.60 17.67
CA LYS A 647 16.86 5.42 18.19
C LYS A 647 18.02 5.84 19.09
N HIS A 648 18.85 6.79 18.65
CA HIS A 648 19.94 7.36 19.45
C HIS A 648 19.45 7.88 20.80
N THR A 649 18.36 8.68 20.80
CA THR A 649 17.77 9.20 22.03
C THR A 649 17.29 8.09 22.96
N HIS A 650 16.61 7.07 22.43
CA HIS A 650 16.17 5.93 23.24
C HIS A 650 17.34 5.16 23.86
N ARG A 651 18.40 4.92 23.09
CA ARG A 651 19.63 4.26 23.58
C ARG A 651 20.31 5.08 24.67
N ARG A 652 20.43 6.39 24.46
CA ARG A 652 20.95 7.34 25.46
C ARG A 652 20.22 7.22 26.77
N ILE A 653 18.89 7.30 26.75
CA ILE A 653 18.07 7.32 27.97
C ILE A 653 18.29 6.06 28.80
N VAL A 654 18.25 4.89 28.17
CA VAL A 654 18.45 3.61 28.86
C VAL A 654 19.88 3.50 29.39
N ALA A 655 20.87 3.87 28.59
CA ALA A 655 22.28 3.76 28.97
C ALA A 655 22.64 4.73 30.11
N THR A 656 22.25 6.01 30.02
CA THR A 656 22.53 7.01 31.07
C THR A 656 21.77 6.71 32.36
N GLU A 657 20.58 6.12 32.29
CA GLU A 657 19.90 5.67 33.51
C GLU A 657 20.73 4.60 34.22
N PHE A 658 21.22 3.58 33.51
CA PHE A 658 22.07 2.56 34.12
C PHE A 658 23.41 3.11 34.62
N ILE A 659 24.09 3.92 33.79
CA ILE A 659 25.45 4.42 34.06
C ILE A 659 25.42 5.51 35.13
N ASP A 660 24.58 6.53 34.96
CA ASP A 660 24.63 7.75 35.78
C ASP A 660 23.74 7.65 37.01
N GLN A 661 22.52 7.13 36.88
CA GLN A 661 21.56 7.07 37.99
C GLN A 661 21.81 5.87 38.90
N TYR A 662 22.07 4.69 38.33
CA TYR A 662 22.32 3.46 39.10
C TYR A 662 23.82 3.15 39.26
N LYS A 663 24.71 4.03 38.81
CA LYS A 663 26.17 3.88 38.97
C LYS A 663 26.70 2.52 38.51
N ARG A 664 26.09 1.97 37.46
CA ARG A 664 26.38 0.63 36.90
C ARG A 664 26.08 -0.54 37.84
N ASP A 665 25.33 -0.32 38.92
CA ASP A 665 24.85 -1.41 39.78
C ASP A 665 23.73 -2.17 39.07
N LYS A 666 24.08 -3.32 38.50
CA LYS A 666 23.16 -4.22 37.81
C LYS A 666 22.06 -4.75 38.72
N LYS A 667 22.36 -5.01 40.00
CA LYS A 667 21.38 -5.57 40.93
C LYS A 667 20.35 -4.52 41.31
N ALA A 668 20.80 -3.31 41.65
CA ALA A 668 19.90 -2.20 41.95
C ALA A 668 19.07 -1.78 40.73
N PHE A 669 19.68 -1.75 39.53
CA PHE A 669 18.98 -1.41 38.29
C PHE A 669 17.87 -2.41 37.94
N LEU A 670 18.15 -3.71 38.04
CA LEU A 670 17.15 -4.75 37.75
C LEU A 670 16.06 -4.85 38.82
N ALA A 671 16.39 -4.54 40.08
CA ALA A 671 15.39 -4.44 41.15
C ALA A 671 14.43 -3.26 40.92
N ALA A 672 14.94 -2.12 40.45
CA ALA A 672 14.13 -0.96 40.16
C ALA A 672 13.37 -1.02 38.83
N TYR A 673 13.91 -1.77 37.84
CA TYR A 673 13.32 -1.94 36.52
C TYR A 673 13.21 -3.41 36.11
N PRO A 674 12.27 -4.18 36.71
CA PRO A 674 12.02 -5.56 36.33
C PRO A 674 11.60 -5.70 34.85
N GLU A 675 11.07 -4.64 34.23
CA GLU A 675 10.70 -4.55 32.82
C GLU A 675 11.90 -4.74 31.87
N ALA A 676 13.14 -4.63 32.37
CA ALA A 676 14.34 -5.00 31.62
C ALA A 676 14.26 -6.43 31.05
N ASN A 677 13.60 -7.36 31.74
CA ASN A 677 13.38 -8.73 31.28
C ASN A 677 12.42 -8.84 30.09
N GLN A 678 11.54 -7.85 29.90
CA GLN A 678 10.53 -7.84 28.84
C GLN A 678 11.05 -7.21 27.53
N GLY A 679 12.18 -6.50 27.61
CA GLY A 679 12.89 -5.93 26.46
C GLY A 679 12.99 -4.40 26.47
N ALA A 680 13.77 -3.87 25.53
CA ALA A 680 14.16 -2.45 25.48
C ALA A 680 12.99 -1.45 25.53
N SER A 681 11.89 -1.73 24.85
CA SER A 681 10.74 -0.82 24.78
C SER A 681 9.96 -0.75 26.09
N ALA A 682 9.82 -1.88 26.82
CA ALA A 682 9.16 -1.92 28.12
C ALA A 682 10.02 -1.18 29.16
N LEU A 683 11.33 -1.45 29.16
CA LEU A 683 12.30 -0.77 30.00
C LEU A 683 12.32 0.75 29.77
N LEU A 684 12.36 1.21 28.51
CA LEU A 684 12.36 2.63 28.20
C LEU A 684 11.11 3.36 28.73
N LYS A 685 9.93 2.71 28.67
CA LYS A 685 8.69 3.27 29.24
C LYS A 685 8.78 3.38 30.76
N ALA A 686 9.29 2.35 31.44
CA ALA A 686 9.50 2.35 32.88
C ALA A 686 10.48 3.45 33.31
N ILE A 687 11.61 3.58 32.59
CA ILE A 687 12.61 4.63 32.84
C ILE A 687 12.02 6.02 32.62
N ASN A 688 11.28 6.25 31.53
CA ASN A 688 10.67 7.57 31.30
C ASN A 688 9.61 7.91 32.35
N LYS A 689 8.87 6.92 32.87
CA LYS A 689 7.95 7.11 34.01
C LYS A 689 8.71 7.51 35.28
N ALA A 690 9.83 6.86 35.57
CA ALA A 690 10.68 7.19 36.71
C ALA A 690 11.34 8.57 36.57
N ARG A 691 11.86 8.90 35.38
CA ARG A 691 12.41 10.22 35.06
C ARG A 691 11.38 11.33 35.17
N LEU A 692 10.13 11.09 34.77
CA LEU A 692 9.04 12.03 34.97
C LEU A 692 8.75 12.25 36.46
N ALA A 693 8.71 11.17 37.25
CA ALA A 693 8.50 11.25 38.70
C ALA A 693 9.64 12.01 39.44
N ARG A 694 10.88 11.92 38.94
CA ARG A 694 12.03 12.67 39.48
C ARG A 694 12.13 14.11 38.96
N GLY A 695 11.35 14.47 37.94
CA GLY A 695 11.42 15.79 37.29
C GLY A 695 12.53 15.94 36.24
N ASP A 696 13.20 14.84 35.85
CA ASP A 696 14.27 14.83 34.84
C ASP A 696 13.75 14.97 33.40
N LEU A 697 12.43 14.84 33.20
CA LEU A 697 11.76 14.92 31.90
C LEU A 697 10.71 16.05 31.93
N VAL A 698 11.01 17.16 31.25
CA VAL A 698 10.05 18.26 31.06
C VAL A 698 9.12 17.90 29.91
N THR A 699 7.84 17.68 30.18
CA THR A 699 6.81 17.53 29.15
C THR A 699 6.73 18.82 28.34
N ARG A 700 7.01 18.74 27.04
CA ARG A 700 6.88 19.86 26.11
C ARG A 700 5.39 20.29 26.11
N LYS A 701 5.14 21.53 26.55
CA LYS A 701 3.81 22.16 26.47
C LYS A 701 3.39 22.38 25.03
#